data_AF-A0A133XZI5-F1
#
_entry.id   AF-A0A133XZI5-F1
#
_cell.length_a   1.000
_cell.length_b   1.000
_cell.length_c   1.000
_cell.angle_alpha   90.00
_cell.angle_beta   90.00
_cell.angle_gamma   90.00
#
_symmetry.space_group_name_H-M   'P 1'
#
loop_
_entity.id
_entity.type
_entity.pdbx_description
1 polymer ?
#
loop_
_entity_poly.entity_id
_entity_poly.type
_entity_poly.pdbx_seq_one_letter_code
_entity_poly.pdbx_strand_id
1 'polypeptide(L)'
;MPLEEGNFSLEELKTFREMVDRTENVVLKNGFEGRKWWKPGIIWNYLHVDDSGRVVANTFDQETQETANRVKAFLSAALMPLFENWATDQTVDQAVRYLYQFLKKNRVPQTLMTWAKDQAAHSSLELGRQHEQAWQCFVKTLEQYHDLFTEEKFVVEEFFSLLQVAFEKANFHIVPPTLDSVTIRGIDSQRSAPKRVTFAIGLMDNTLPKTYQKPSLLNEDERELLTQVMAEDEGLAMSNQALNHNEKFIAYKLFLSATDHLYLTYSYTPTQTKEAQISPYLAYLRQRFELDLEDHGDLLGKRADYILGNWRSQRQAFVKLQGRIDGKEKAKLANLKESFLSVSQEEALTAKILKTLGVKKEVKNFPPSLAQALYGPKLSVSVSSLELYNKDPFSYFLKYGLRLRERQLFTIDERLTGDYYHRVLQNYFEAIKKGGDFQKVFDKVTESVAKEDLYAVLRVKPSHNYQRKQLNETLFRMIQVLLQRDQLLGLENAANEKAFTKTYPWMANYPIPVYLRGVIDRLETMLYEEKGQEKHLIQVTDYKSGKREVDFGGIYQGIDLQLFTYLLVQLQSLPKNKGIPLGAFYQEIKSPLKEITSQADYDHLYARKVGENPDMLAEYRYKGYLLGSQELLNQVLKDPHKGPDIYPYQLTTGGEFTKRSSILTLKEFDTLLAYVEACLQRTVDHILAGDIPLNPMEKEPYLPSTTLYKSVAQFDLTEPGKHYVDKVKMDKTTFFDQLKKQTSEEEEGDTSVERKPNELTTNE
;
A
#
# COMPACT_ATOMS: atom_id res chain seq x y z
N MET A 1 5.72 34.46 -1.54
CA MET A 1 4.52 34.78 -2.35
C MET A 1 3.98 36.06 -1.78
N PRO A 2 3.89 37.15 -2.56
CA PRO A 2 3.37 38.41 -2.04
C PRO A 2 1.87 38.24 -1.77
N LEU A 3 1.44 38.63 -0.59
CA LEU A 3 0.03 38.86 -0.27
C LEU A 3 -0.43 40.18 -0.94
N GLU A 4 -0.15 40.36 -2.23
CA GLU A 4 -0.57 41.56 -2.95
C GLU A 4 -2.00 41.44 -3.47
N GLU A 5 -2.57 42.59 -3.79
CA GLU A 5 -3.98 42.88 -3.94
C GLU A 5 -4.59 42.21 -5.19
N GLY A 6 -5.17 41.03 -5.01
CA GLY A 6 -5.96 40.36 -6.06
C GLY A 6 -6.64 39.11 -5.53
N ASN A 7 -7.84 38.82 -6.04
CA ASN A 7 -8.42 37.47 -5.90
C ASN A 7 -7.57 36.52 -6.73
N PHE A 8 -7.06 35.43 -6.12
CA PHE A 8 -6.36 34.39 -6.86
C PHE A 8 -7.28 33.80 -7.94
N SER A 9 -6.75 33.62 -9.15
CA SER A 9 -7.42 32.87 -10.20
C SER A 9 -7.60 31.40 -9.80
N LEU A 10 -8.60 30.73 -10.37
CA LEU A 10 -8.83 29.29 -10.19
C LEU A 10 -7.59 28.44 -10.54
N GLU A 11 -6.81 28.91 -11.53
CA GLU A 11 -5.60 28.23 -12.00
C GLU A 11 -4.44 28.37 -11.00
N GLU A 12 -4.27 29.55 -10.38
CA GLU A 12 -3.30 29.76 -9.30
C GLU A 12 -3.64 28.92 -8.06
N LEU A 13 -4.93 28.81 -7.71
CA LEU A 13 -5.38 27.96 -6.61
C LEU A 13 -5.11 26.48 -6.88
N LYS A 14 -5.37 26.01 -8.10
CA LYS A 14 -5.08 24.63 -8.50
C LYS A 14 -3.58 24.35 -8.44
N THR A 15 -2.76 25.25 -8.98
CA THR A 15 -1.30 25.15 -8.93
C THR A 15 -0.79 25.10 -7.49
N PHE A 16 -1.33 25.94 -6.61
CA PHE A 16 -0.94 25.92 -5.20
C PHE A 16 -1.35 24.61 -4.50
N ARG A 17 -2.53 24.04 -4.80
CA ARG A 17 -2.92 22.73 -4.28
C ARG A 17 -1.95 21.63 -4.72
N GLU A 18 -1.55 21.63 -5.99
CA GLU A 18 -0.54 20.68 -6.47
C GLU A 18 0.81 20.83 -5.75
N MET A 19 1.22 22.07 -5.41
CA MET A 19 2.40 22.31 -4.58
C MET A 19 2.22 21.75 -3.15
N VAL A 20 1.04 21.90 -2.55
CA VAL A 20 0.72 21.35 -1.23
C VAL A 20 0.73 19.81 -1.27
N ASP A 21 0.13 19.18 -2.27
CA ASP A 21 0.10 17.73 -2.43
C ASP A 21 1.52 17.15 -2.60
N ARG A 22 2.37 17.83 -3.38
CA ARG A 22 3.80 17.47 -3.49
C ARG A 22 4.52 17.62 -2.15
N THR A 23 4.23 18.69 -1.41
CA THR A 23 4.81 18.93 -0.08
C THR A 23 4.37 17.86 0.92
N GLU A 24 3.11 17.43 0.89
CA GLU A 24 2.60 16.34 1.72
C GLU A 24 3.40 15.06 1.49
N ASN A 25 3.65 14.68 0.23
CA ASN A 25 4.46 13.50 -0.08
C ASN A 25 5.89 13.60 0.46
N VAL A 26 6.51 14.79 0.44
CA VAL A 26 7.84 15.02 1.04
C VAL A 26 7.81 14.83 2.55
N VAL A 27 6.77 15.33 3.22
CA VAL A 27 6.57 15.22 4.67
C VAL A 27 6.39 13.77 5.07
N LEU A 28 5.48 13.05 4.39
CA LEU A 28 5.15 11.66 4.69
C LEU A 28 6.34 10.73 4.49
N LYS A 29 7.12 10.94 3.42
CA LYS A 29 8.32 10.16 3.13
C LYS A 29 9.41 10.35 4.19
N ASN A 30 9.61 11.55 4.70
CA ASN A 30 10.74 11.89 5.58
C ASN A 30 10.36 11.96 7.07
N GLY A 31 9.08 11.80 7.41
CA GLY A 31 8.57 11.90 8.77
C GLY A 31 8.86 13.27 9.38
N PHE A 32 8.69 14.34 8.60
CA PHE A 32 8.84 15.69 9.15
C PHE A 32 7.68 15.96 10.10
N GLU A 33 8.00 16.22 11.38
CA GLU A 33 7.03 16.53 12.43
C GLU A 33 7.62 17.52 13.44
N GLY A 34 6.75 18.18 14.22
CA GLY A 34 7.13 19.06 15.33
C GLY A 34 8.17 20.12 14.96
N ARG A 35 9.31 20.12 15.66
CA ARG A 35 10.39 21.12 15.46
C ARG A 35 10.94 21.16 14.04
N LYS A 36 10.91 20.05 13.28
CA LYS A 36 11.39 20.03 11.89
C LYS A 36 10.53 20.87 10.95
N TRP A 37 9.25 21.07 11.29
CA TRP A 37 8.33 21.96 10.57
C TRP A 37 8.55 23.41 10.96
N TRP A 38 8.45 23.68 12.26
CA TRP A 38 8.24 25.03 12.75
C TRP A 38 9.56 25.77 12.98
N LYS A 39 10.65 25.08 13.31
CA LYS A 39 11.92 25.77 13.61
C LYS A 39 12.47 26.51 12.37
N PRO A 40 12.72 27.83 12.47
CA PRO A 40 13.34 28.59 11.39
C PRO A 40 14.72 28.05 11.03
N GLY A 41 15.08 28.10 9.74
CA GLY A 41 16.41 27.73 9.24
C GLY A 41 16.65 26.23 8.99
N ILE A 42 15.69 25.35 9.31
CA ILE A 42 15.78 23.94 8.90
C ILE A 42 15.38 23.82 7.43
N ILE A 43 16.30 23.40 6.57
CA ILE A 43 16.01 23.04 5.17
C ILE A 43 15.62 21.56 5.13
N TRP A 44 14.53 21.25 4.43
CA TRP A 44 14.14 19.89 4.14
C TRP A 44 14.89 19.37 2.92
N ASN A 45 15.56 18.24 3.07
CA ASN A 45 16.20 17.53 1.97
C ASN A 45 15.23 16.48 1.41
N TYR A 46 15.21 16.34 0.10
CA TYR A 46 14.48 15.29 -0.60
C TYR A 46 15.47 14.52 -1.48
N LEU A 47 15.89 13.35 -1.00
CA LEU A 47 16.77 12.46 -1.75
C LEU A 47 15.97 11.31 -2.34
N HIS A 48 16.26 11.00 -3.60
CA HIS A 48 15.71 9.83 -4.28
C HIS A 48 16.79 8.78 -4.48
N VAL A 49 16.42 7.52 -4.32
CA VAL A 49 17.30 6.37 -4.54
C VAL A 49 16.67 5.50 -5.63
N ASP A 50 17.46 5.15 -6.66
CA ASP A 50 16.98 4.27 -7.72
C ASP A 50 16.93 2.79 -7.29
N ASP A 51 16.47 1.93 -8.19
CA ASP A 51 16.38 0.48 -7.94
C ASP A 51 17.74 -0.21 -7.78
N SER A 52 18.86 0.52 -7.95
CA SER A 52 20.21 0.04 -7.70
C SER A 52 20.83 0.60 -6.41
N GLY A 53 20.01 1.23 -5.54
CA GLY A 53 20.47 1.78 -4.27
C GLY A 53 21.29 3.06 -4.41
N ARG A 54 21.33 3.70 -5.60
CA ARG A 54 22.10 4.92 -5.84
C ARG A 54 21.24 6.15 -5.65
N VAL A 55 21.79 7.16 -4.97
CA VAL A 55 21.15 8.48 -4.89
C VAL A 55 21.15 9.10 -6.29
N VAL A 56 19.95 9.33 -6.83
CA VAL A 56 19.76 10.01 -8.10
C VAL A 56 19.08 11.32 -7.78
N ALA A 57 19.80 12.43 -7.96
CA ALA A 57 19.19 13.76 -7.93
C ALA A 57 18.77 14.10 -9.36
N ASN A 58 17.50 13.87 -9.69
CA ASN A 58 16.95 14.36 -10.95
C ASN A 58 16.39 15.79 -10.77
N THR A 59 16.16 16.50 -11.87
CA THR A 59 15.63 17.87 -11.84
C THR A 59 14.27 17.96 -11.12
N PHE A 60 13.43 16.93 -11.27
CA PHE A 60 12.12 16.86 -10.62
C PHE A 60 12.21 16.75 -9.08
N ASP A 61 13.21 16.04 -8.57
CA ASP A 61 13.44 15.88 -7.12
C ASP A 61 13.90 17.22 -6.51
N GLN A 62 14.75 17.95 -7.23
CA GLN A 62 15.17 19.31 -6.83
C GLN A 62 13.98 20.27 -6.81
N GLU A 63 13.17 20.29 -7.87
CA GLU A 63 11.94 21.09 -7.93
C GLU A 63 10.96 20.73 -6.80
N THR A 64 10.83 19.44 -6.48
CA THR A 64 9.98 18.96 -5.39
C THR A 64 10.50 19.43 -4.04
N GLN A 65 11.82 19.37 -3.82
CA GLN A 65 12.46 19.87 -2.60
C GLN A 65 12.25 21.38 -2.44
N GLU A 66 12.47 22.15 -3.49
CA GLU A 66 12.30 23.60 -3.49
C GLU A 66 10.83 23.98 -3.24
N THR A 67 9.90 23.30 -3.92
CA THR A 67 8.46 23.47 -3.73
C THR A 67 8.07 23.23 -2.28
N ALA A 68 8.53 22.11 -1.69
CA ALA A 68 8.21 21.77 -0.31
C ALA A 68 8.76 22.79 0.69
N ASN A 69 10.01 23.25 0.51
CA ASN A 69 10.59 24.28 1.37
C ASN A 69 9.88 25.64 1.20
N ARG A 70 9.41 25.98 -0.01
CA ARG A 70 8.62 27.19 -0.25
C ARG A 70 7.25 27.14 0.44
N VAL A 71 6.54 26.02 0.35
CA VAL A 71 5.26 25.82 1.04
C VAL A 71 5.46 25.83 2.55
N LYS A 72 6.50 25.15 3.05
CA LYS A 72 6.89 25.20 4.47
C LYS A 72 7.14 26.63 4.93
N ALA A 73 7.96 27.40 4.21
CA ALA A 73 8.28 28.78 4.57
C ALA A 73 7.02 29.66 4.60
N PHE A 74 6.10 29.47 3.64
CA PHE A 74 4.81 30.14 3.62
C PHE A 74 3.96 29.80 4.85
N LEU A 75 3.78 28.50 5.14
CA LEU A 75 2.98 28.05 6.29
C LEU A 75 3.59 28.48 7.62
N SER A 76 4.91 28.34 7.80
CA SER A 76 5.60 28.79 8.99
C SER A 76 5.50 30.31 9.16
N ALA A 77 5.68 31.10 8.11
CA ALA A 77 5.50 32.55 8.20
C ALA A 77 4.05 32.96 8.52
N ALA A 78 3.07 32.21 8.00
CA ALA A 78 1.66 32.47 8.23
C ALA A 78 1.22 32.08 9.64
N LEU A 79 1.66 30.93 10.18
CA LEU A 79 1.16 30.36 11.44
C LEU A 79 2.03 30.66 12.67
N MET A 80 3.35 30.85 12.50
CA MET A 80 4.26 31.05 13.64
C MET A 80 3.88 32.24 14.55
N PRO A 81 3.45 33.40 14.03
CA PRO A 81 3.05 34.52 14.90
C PRO A 81 1.91 34.14 15.87
N LEU A 82 1.00 33.26 15.45
CA LEU A 82 -0.07 32.75 16.31
C LEU A 82 0.47 31.81 17.39
N PHE A 83 1.37 30.90 17.02
CA PHE A 83 1.99 29.98 17.99
C PHE A 83 2.86 30.70 19.01
N GLU A 84 3.63 31.71 18.57
CA GLU A 84 4.44 32.55 19.45
C GLU A 84 3.58 33.37 20.40
N ASN A 85 2.45 33.93 19.93
CA ASN A 85 1.50 34.62 20.81
C ASN A 85 0.91 33.67 21.86
N TRP A 86 0.44 32.49 21.46
CA TRP A 86 -0.15 31.51 22.39
C TRP A 86 0.85 30.87 23.36
N ALA A 87 2.16 30.96 23.08
CA ALA A 87 3.19 30.52 24.01
C ALA A 87 3.45 31.52 25.16
N THR A 88 2.86 32.72 25.11
CA THR A 88 3.00 33.74 26.17
C THR A 88 1.87 33.66 27.18
N ASP A 89 2.18 33.97 28.45
CA ASP A 89 1.15 34.14 29.48
C ASP A 89 0.34 35.42 29.19
N GLN A 90 -0.94 35.25 28.89
CA GLN A 90 -1.86 36.33 28.53
C GLN A 90 -3.29 36.04 29.01
N THR A 91 -4.15 37.06 29.02
CA THR A 91 -5.58 36.89 29.33
C THR A 91 -6.36 36.39 28.11
N VAL A 92 -7.55 35.84 28.34
CA VAL A 92 -8.48 35.44 27.26
C VAL A 92 -8.78 36.61 26.31
N ASP A 93 -8.98 37.83 26.83
CA ASP A 93 -9.18 39.04 26.01
C ASP A 93 -8.07 39.23 24.98
N GLN A 94 -6.81 39.17 25.43
CA GLN A 94 -5.65 39.37 24.57
C GLN A 94 -5.53 38.26 23.51
N ALA A 95 -5.69 37.00 23.93
CA ALA A 95 -5.55 35.84 23.05
C ALA A 95 -6.64 35.77 21.97
N VAL A 96 -7.91 35.97 22.33
CA VAL A 96 -9.05 35.91 21.39
C VAL A 96 -9.02 37.08 20.41
N ARG A 97 -8.71 38.30 20.88
CA ARG A 97 -8.51 39.46 19.99
C ARG A 97 -7.39 39.21 18.99
N TYR A 98 -6.27 38.65 19.46
CA TYR A 98 -5.15 38.31 18.58
C TYR A 98 -5.56 37.28 17.52
N LEU A 99 -6.26 36.20 17.90
CA LEU A 99 -6.78 35.20 16.96
C LEU A 99 -7.70 35.81 15.90
N TYR A 100 -8.64 36.68 16.30
CA TYR A 100 -9.53 37.34 15.35
C TYR A 100 -8.76 38.23 14.36
N GLN A 101 -7.82 39.04 14.87
CA GLN A 101 -6.95 39.88 14.04
C GLN A 101 -6.08 39.04 13.09
N PHE A 102 -5.57 37.91 13.57
CA PHE A 102 -4.80 36.95 12.80
C PHE A 102 -5.60 36.40 11.62
N LEU A 103 -6.85 35.96 11.84
CA LEU A 103 -7.73 35.44 10.79
C LEU A 103 -8.05 36.51 9.74
N LYS A 104 -8.30 37.75 10.19
CA LYS A 104 -8.54 38.89 9.29
C LYS A 104 -7.30 39.25 8.48
N LYS A 105 -6.11 39.26 9.10
CA LYS A 105 -4.81 39.51 8.43
C LYS A 105 -4.52 38.48 7.35
N ASN A 106 -4.87 37.21 7.61
CA ASN A 106 -4.74 36.10 6.65
C ASN A 106 -5.93 35.97 5.69
N ARG A 107 -6.81 36.98 5.61
CA ARG A 107 -7.94 37.07 4.67
C ARG A 107 -8.95 35.90 4.72
N VAL A 108 -9.11 35.24 5.87
CA VAL A 108 -10.07 34.14 6.03
C VAL A 108 -11.51 34.59 5.76
N PRO A 109 -12.01 35.71 6.33
CA PRO A 109 -13.40 36.15 6.08
C PRO A 109 -13.66 36.48 4.60
N GLN A 110 -12.70 37.12 3.94
CA GLN A 110 -12.80 37.48 2.52
C GLN A 110 -12.84 36.23 1.65
N THR A 111 -12.01 35.23 1.96
CA THR A 111 -11.98 33.95 1.22
C THR A 111 -13.33 33.22 1.34
N LEU A 112 -13.91 33.15 2.54
CA LEU A 112 -15.24 32.55 2.75
C LEU A 112 -16.33 33.32 1.99
N MET A 113 -16.26 34.65 1.93
CA MET A 113 -17.20 35.46 1.17
C MET A 113 -17.07 35.23 -0.34
N THR A 114 -15.85 35.05 -0.85
CA THR A 114 -15.62 34.70 -2.26
C THR A 114 -16.21 33.32 -2.58
N TRP A 115 -15.98 32.31 -1.74
CA TRP A 115 -16.60 30.99 -1.92
C TRP A 115 -18.13 31.06 -1.89
N ALA A 116 -18.71 31.88 -1.01
CA ALA A 116 -20.15 32.08 -0.97
C ALA A 116 -20.69 32.66 -2.29
N LYS A 117 -20.01 33.66 -2.86
CA LYS A 117 -20.35 34.28 -4.16
C LYS A 117 -20.21 33.30 -5.32
N ASP A 118 -19.14 32.52 -5.35
CA ASP A 118 -18.89 31.53 -6.40
C ASP A 118 -19.98 30.45 -6.38
N GLN A 119 -20.34 29.94 -5.20
CA GLN A 119 -21.42 28.94 -5.06
C GLN A 119 -22.78 29.51 -5.48
N ALA A 120 -23.06 30.77 -5.15
CA ALA A 120 -24.27 31.45 -5.59
C ALA A 120 -24.34 31.60 -7.13
N ALA A 121 -23.21 31.90 -7.77
CA ALA A 121 -23.11 31.99 -9.24
C ALA A 121 -23.35 30.64 -9.93
N HIS A 122 -23.02 29.52 -9.28
CA HIS A 122 -23.23 28.16 -9.80
C HIS A 122 -24.57 27.53 -9.39
N SER A 123 -25.59 28.35 -9.07
CA SER A 123 -26.94 27.91 -8.67
C SER A 123 -27.00 27.07 -7.37
N SER A 124 -25.94 27.08 -6.57
CA SER A 124 -25.86 26.40 -5.25
C SER A 124 -26.02 27.41 -4.11
N LEU A 125 -27.15 28.14 -4.11
CA LEU A 125 -27.44 29.21 -3.13
C LEU A 125 -27.40 28.73 -1.67
N GLU A 126 -27.81 27.50 -1.42
CA GLU A 126 -27.78 26.89 -0.08
C GLU A 126 -26.36 26.72 0.44
N LEU A 127 -25.44 26.19 -0.38
CA LEU A 127 -24.03 26.04 -0.03
C LEU A 127 -23.36 27.40 0.19
N GLY A 128 -23.71 28.41 -0.62
CA GLY A 128 -23.22 29.77 -0.43
C GLY A 128 -23.57 30.35 0.94
N ARG A 129 -24.83 30.17 1.39
CA ARG A 129 -25.28 30.61 2.72
C ARG A 129 -24.60 29.87 3.88
N GLN A 130 -24.22 28.61 3.70
CA GLN A 130 -23.53 27.85 4.74
C GLN A 130 -22.18 28.47 5.12
N HIS A 131 -21.43 29.01 4.14
CA HIS A 131 -20.15 29.68 4.43
C HIS A 131 -20.33 30.92 5.31
N GLU A 132 -21.36 31.72 5.05
CA GLU A 132 -21.69 32.90 5.86
C GLU A 132 -22.12 32.52 7.28
N GLN A 133 -23.02 31.53 7.40
CA GLN A 133 -23.47 31.05 8.70
C GLN A 133 -22.34 30.43 9.52
N ALA A 134 -21.40 29.72 8.89
CA ALA A 134 -20.23 29.15 9.57
C ALA A 134 -19.35 30.25 10.18
N TRP A 135 -19.08 31.33 9.44
CA TRP A 135 -18.31 32.46 9.97
C TRP A 135 -19.05 33.17 11.11
N GLN A 136 -20.34 33.43 10.96
CA GLN A 136 -21.16 34.06 12.00
C GLN A 136 -21.21 33.20 13.27
N CYS A 137 -21.40 31.88 13.13
CA CYS A 137 -21.39 30.95 14.25
C CYS A 137 -20.03 30.97 14.97
N PHE A 138 -18.93 30.91 14.21
CA PHE A 138 -17.58 30.97 14.76
C PHE A 138 -17.34 32.25 15.56
N VAL A 139 -17.65 33.41 15.00
CA VAL A 139 -17.48 34.71 15.67
C VAL A 139 -18.34 34.79 16.93
N LYS A 140 -19.62 34.38 16.85
CA LYS A 140 -20.52 34.38 18.01
C LYS A 140 -20.01 33.47 19.13
N THR A 141 -19.46 32.30 18.79
CA THR A 141 -18.86 31.40 19.77
C THR A 141 -17.62 32.03 20.43
N LEU A 142 -16.79 32.74 19.66
CA LEU A 142 -15.65 33.48 20.21
C LEU A 142 -16.10 34.62 21.13
N GLU A 143 -17.14 35.37 20.77
CA GLU A 143 -17.73 36.43 21.60
C GLU A 143 -18.24 35.85 22.93
N GLN A 144 -18.99 34.75 22.89
CA GLN A 144 -19.49 34.09 24.10
C GLN A 144 -18.35 33.57 24.99
N TYR A 145 -17.31 32.98 24.40
CA TYR A 145 -16.14 32.54 25.15
C TYR A 145 -15.41 33.73 25.79
N HIS A 146 -15.25 34.82 25.04
CA HIS A 146 -14.63 36.06 25.51
C HIS A 146 -15.42 36.69 26.66
N ASP A 147 -16.75 36.81 26.54
CA ASP A 147 -17.63 37.43 27.54
C ASP A 147 -17.61 36.65 28.88
N LEU A 148 -17.48 35.32 28.83
CA LEU A 148 -17.50 34.47 30.03
C LEU A 148 -16.16 34.46 30.78
N PHE A 149 -15.05 34.57 30.06
CA PHE A 149 -13.71 34.32 30.61
C PHE A 149 -12.73 35.49 30.43
N THR A 150 -13.23 36.71 30.20
CA THR A 150 -12.44 37.87 29.74
C THR A 150 -11.11 38.07 30.49
N GLU A 151 -11.15 38.02 31.83
CA GLU A 151 -9.99 38.29 32.71
C GLU A 151 -9.23 37.02 33.12
N GLU A 152 -9.74 35.85 32.77
CA GLU A 152 -9.11 34.57 33.11
C GLU A 152 -7.81 34.37 32.32
N LYS A 153 -6.93 33.53 32.88
CA LYS A 153 -5.71 33.11 32.18
C LYS A 153 -6.07 32.26 30.96
N PHE A 154 -5.53 32.58 29.80
CA PHE A 154 -5.77 31.80 28.59
C PHE A 154 -5.00 30.46 28.62
N VAL A 155 -5.71 29.35 28.42
CA VAL A 155 -5.15 28.00 28.28
C VAL A 155 -5.61 27.43 26.93
N VAL A 156 -4.64 27.16 26.04
CA VAL A 156 -4.90 26.78 24.64
C VAL A 156 -5.71 25.49 24.54
N GLU A 157 -5.35 24.48 25.35
CA GLU A 157 -5.99 23.17 25.34
C GLU A 157 -7.46 23.24 25.79
N GLU A 158 -7.76 24.04 26.80
CA GLU A 158 -9.13 24.26 27.30
C GLU A 158 -9.96 25.04 26.28
N PHE A 159 -9.38 26.07 25.67
CA PHE A 159 -10.03 26.84 24.61
C PHE A 159 -10.49 25.96 23.44
N PHE A 160 -9.59 25.10 22.91
CA PHE A 160 -9.96 24.20 21.82
C PHE A 160 -10.97 23.13 22.24
N SER A 161 -10.87 22.63 23.48
CA SER A 161 -11.84 21.66 24.00
C SER A 161 -13.25 22.27 24.08
N LEU A 162 -13.37 23.50 24.59
CA LEU A 162 -14.65 24.21 24.66
C LEU A 162 -15.19 24.60 23.28
N LEU A 163 -14.33 25.06 22.37
CA LEU A 163 -14.71 25.34 20.99
C LEU A 163 -15.26 24.10 20.28
N GLN A 164 -14.63 22.94 20.48
CA GLN A 164 -15.10 21.69 19.89
C GLN A 164 -16.51 21.35 20.40
N VAL A 165 -16.75 21.44 21.72
CA VAL A 165 -18.08 21.22 22.30
C VAL A 165 -19.10 22.21 21.74
N ALA A 166 -18.72 23.48 21.58
CA ALA A 166 -19.60 24.50 21.02
C ALA A 166 -19.95 24.19 19.55
N PHE A 167 -18.99 23.79 18.72
CA PHE A 167 -19.23 23.43 17.32
C PHE A 167 -20.05 22.15 17.18
N GLU A 168 -19.91 21.18 18.08
CA GLU A 168 -20.75 19.98 18.11
C GLU A 168 -22.23 20.30 18.42
N LYS A 169 -22.51 21.41 19.13
CA LYS A 169 -23.86 21.88 19.44
C LYS A 169 -24.38 22.94 18.46
N ALA A 170 -23.53 23.44 17.56
CA ALA A 170 -23.91 24.45 16.59
C ALA A 170 -24.89 23.89 15.56
N ASN A 171 -26.01 24.60 15.33
CA ASN A 171 -27.01 24.24 14.34
C ASN A 171 -27.12 25.31 13.26
N PHE A 172 -27.03 24.89 12.00
CA PHE A 172 -27.27 25.75 10.85
C PHE A 172 -28.78 25.86 10.59
N HIS A 173 -29.25 27.08 10.32
CA HIS A 173 -30.65 27.32 9.98
C HIS A 173 -30.82 27.29 8.47
N ILE A 174 -31.44 26.22 7.94
CA ILE A 174 -31.80 26.13 6.53
C ILE A 174 -33.21 26.67 6.37
N VAL A 175 -33.34 27.83 5.73
CA VAL A 175 -34.64 28.34 5.29
C VAL A 175 -35.00 27.61 3.99
N PRO A 176 -36.18 26.94 3.90
CA PRO A 176 -36.59 26.28 2.67
C PRO A 176 -36.58 27.25 1.48
N PRO A 177 -36.01 26.87 0.33
CA PRO A 177 -35.84 27.77 -0.80
C PRO A 177 -37.13 28.02 -1.59
N THR A 178 -38.17 27.19 -1.44
CA THR A 178 -39.38 27.22 -2.27
C THR A 178 -40.68 27.15 -1.47
N LEU A 179 -41.75 27.74 -2.03
CA LEU A 179 -43.11 27.65 -1.51
C LEU A 179 -43.71 26.25 -1.67
N ASP A 180 -43.37 25.55 -2.76
CA ASP A 180 -43.77 24.17 -3.02
C ASP A 180 -42.62 23.23 -2.65
N SER A 181 -42.76 22.53 -1.52
CA SER A 181 -41.74 21.64 -0.99
C SER A 181 -42.32 20.52 -0.14
N VAL A 182 -41.64 19.37 -0.16
CA VAL A 182 -41.91 18.29 0.79
C VAL A 182 -41.33 18.66 2.15
N THR A 183 -42.18 18.64 3.17
CA THR A 183 -41.78 18.98 4.53
C THR A 183 -41.28 17.74 5.27
N ILE A 184 -39.99 17.71 5.63
CA ILE A 184 -39.38 16.63 6.42
C ILE A 184 -39.18 17.10 7.87
N ARG A 185 -39.68 16.33 8.85
CA ARG A 185 -39.63 16.69 10.28
C ARG A 185 -39.51 15.47 11.17
N GLY A 186 -39.01 15.67 12.38
CA GLY A 186 -39.08 14.69 13.47
C GLY A 186 -40.51 14.51 13.99
N ILE A 187 -40.81 13.30 14.48
CA ILE A 187 -42.13 12.89 15.00
C ILE A 187 -42.50 13.69 16.28
N ASP A 188 -41.49 14.19 16.99
CA ASP A 188 -41.59 15.01 18.20
C ASP A 188 -41.87 16.50 17.95
N SER A 189 -41.98 16.93 16.68
CA SER A 189 -42.24 18.33 16.34
C SER A 189 -43.57 18.85 16.93
N GLN A 190 -43.55 20.07 17.48
CA GLN A 190 -44.68 20.66 18.22
C GLN A 190 -45.81 21.23 17.34
N ARG A 191 -45.69 21.27 16.01
CA ARG A 191 -46.74 21.82 15.12
C ARG A 191 -47.66 20.73 14.58
N SER A 192 -48.97 20.89 14.79
CA SER A 192 -50.01 19.85 14.66
C SER A 192 -50.99 20.07 13.51
N ALA A 193 -50.55 20.64 12.38
CA ALA A 193 -51.42 20.75 11.21
C ALA A 193 -51.32 19.47 10.36
N PRO A 194 -52.39 18.67 10.22
CA PRO A 194 -52.36 17.49 9.37
C PRO A 194 -52.11 17.88 7.91
N LYS A 195 -51.41 17.02 7.18
CA LYS A 195 -51.13 17.18 5.76
C LYS A 195 -52.06 16.29 4.95
N ARG A 196 -52.22 16.55 3.65
CA ARG A 196 -53.00 15.64 2.79
C ARG A 196 -52.42 14.24 2.79
N VAL A 197 -51.10 14.16 2.65
CA VAL A 197 -50.36 12.91 2.65
C VAL A 197 -49.19 12.99 3.62
N THR A 198 -49.03 11.98 4.46
CA THR A 198 -47.86 11.84 5.35
C THR A 198 -47.18 10.49 5.17
N PHE A 199 -45.86 10.51 5.07
CA PHE A 199 -45.00 9.32 5.10
C PHE A 199 -44.27 9.28 6.44
N ALA A 200 -44.60 8.30 7.27
CA ALA A 200 -43.86 7.97 8.46
C ALA A 200 -42.80 6.92 8.11
N ILE A 201 -41.53 7.26 8.34
CA ILE A 201 -40.40 6.48 7.88
C ILE A 201 -39.63 5.91 9.05
N GLY A 202 -39.28 4.62 8.97
CA GLY A 202 -38.39 3.96 9.92
C GLY A 202 -39.04 3.65 11.26
N LEU A 203 -40.30 3.23 11.28
CA LEU A 203 -41.05 2.91 12.50
C LEU A 203 -40.66 1.54 13.09
N MET A 204 -39.50 1.54 13.73
CA MET A 204 -38.92 0.39 14.44
C MET A 204 -39.19 0.46 15.95
N ASP A 205 -39.04 -0.65 16.66
CA ASP A 205 -39.18 -0.78 18.12
C ASP A 205 -38.30 0.19 18.93
N ASN A 206 -37.12 0.55 18.44
CA ASN A 206 -36.20 1.50 19.06
C ASN A 206 -36.45 2.98 18.71
N THR A 207 -37.30 3.25 17.71
CA THR A 207 -37.65 4.62 17.27
C THR A 207 -39.02 5.05 17.76
N LEU A 208 -39.96 4.11 17.86
CA LEU A 208 -41.33 4.37 18.27
C LEU A 208 -41.88 3.16 19.04
N PRO A 209 -42.04 3.23 20.37
CA PRO A 209 -41.73 4.38 21.21
C PRO A 209 -40.22 4.60 21.36
N LYS A 210 -39.81 5.87 21.42
CA LYS A 210 -38.46 6.24 21.82
C LYS A 210 -38.27 6.00 23.32
N THR A 211 -37.20 5.30 23.69
CA THR A 211 -36.85 5.11 25.11
C THR A 211 -35.93 6.23 25.57
N TYR A 212 -36.40 7.07 26.50
CA TYR A 212 -35.60 8.12 27.13
C TYR A 212 -34.88 7.58 28.36
N GLN A 213 -33.55 7.56 28.29
CA GLN A 213 -32.64 7.29 29.41
C GLN A 213 -31.63 8.44 29.49
N LYS A 214 -32.10 9.64 29.84
CA LYS A 214 -31.19 10.77 30.04
C LYS A 214 -30.58 10.65 31.44
N PRO A 215 -29.24 10.62 31.57
CA PRO A 215 -28.61 10.81 32.86
C PRO A 215 -28.99 12.19 33.38
N SER A 216 -29.56 12.21 34.59
CA SER A 216 -30.02 13.42 35.29
C SER A 216 -29.23 13.52 36.58
N LEU A 217 -28.93 14.75 37.02
CA LEU A 217 -28.33 14.99 38.33
C LEU A 217 -29.22 14.45 39.46
N LEU A 218 -30.54 14.55 39.26
CA LEU A 218 -31.56 14.06 40.18
C LEU A 218 -32.09 12.70 39.71
N ASN A 219 -32.12 11.72 40.62
CA ASN A 219 -32.82 10.45 40.41
C ASN A 219 -34.34 10.61 40.64
N GLU A 220 -35.14 9.59 40.28
CA GLU A 220 -36.61 9.69 40.36
C GLU A 220 -37.13 9.87 41.80
N ASP A 221 -36.50 9.21 42.78
CA ASP A 221 -36.88 9.32 44.19
C ASP A 221 -36.62 10.75 44.73
N GLU A 222 -35.48 11.34 44.36
CA GLU A 222 -35.14 12.73 44.70
C GLU A 222 -36.12 13.72 44.07
N ARG A 223 -36.57 13.46 42.83
CA ARG A 223 -37.57 14.31 42.17
C ARG A 223 -38.92 14.24 42.88
N GLU A 224 -39.33 13.06 43.33
CA GLU A 224 -40.59 12.88 44.06
C GLU A 224 -40.55 13.61 45.41
N LEU A 225 -39.45 13.45 46.16
CA LEU A 225 -39.23 14.16 47.43
C LEU A 225 -39.24 15.68 47.26
N LEU A 226 -38.58 16.20 46.21
CA LEU A 226 -38.58 17.63 45.91
C LEU A 226 -39.99 18.11 45.54
N THR A 227 -40.71 17.37 44.71
CA THR A 227 -42.07 17.75 44.28
C THR A 227 -43.03 17.89 45.47
N GLN A 228 -42.84 17.12 46.54
CA GLN A 228 -43.66 17.21 47.76
C GLN A 228 -43.44 18.48 48.58
N VAL A 229 -42.29 19.15 48.43
CA VAL A 229 -41.93 20.37 49.17
C VAL A 229 -41.94 21.64 48.31
N MET A 230 -42.16 21.51 47.00
CA MET A 230 -42.29 22.62 46.06
C MET A 230 -43.64 23.32 46.19
N ALA A 231 -43.65 24.63 45.94
CA ALA A 231 -44.90 25.39 45.90
C ALA A 231 -45.75 25.02 44.67
N GLU A 232 -47.05 25.31 44.67
CA GLU A 232 -47.97 24.96 43.58
C GLU A 232 -47.61 25.59 42.22
N ASP A 233 -46.86 26.70 42.23
CA ASP A 233 -46.36 27.40 41.04
C ASP A 233 -44.94 26.98 40.62
N GLU A 234 -44.32 26.07 41.38
CA GLU A 234 -43.01 25.51 41.09
C GLU A 234 -43.12 24.10 40.48
N GLY A 235 -42.23 23.77 39.55
CA GLY A 235 -42.26 22.45 38.91
C GLY A 235 -40.91 22.01 38.38
N LEU A 236 -40.65 20.71 38.49
CA LEU A 236 -39.51 20.07 37.85
C LEU A 236 -39.82 19.79 36.38
N ALA A 237 -38.78 19.70 35.55
CA ALA A 237 -38.93 19.20 34.18
C ALA A 237 -39.55 17.78 34.15
N MET A 238 -40.07 17.34 33.00
CA MET A 238 -40.62 15.97 32.89
C MET A 238 -39.55 14.91 33.18
N SER A 239 -39.91 13.89 33.96
CA SER A 239 -39.06 12.73 34.24
C SER A 239 -38.87 11.84 33.00
N ASN A 240 -37.89 10.94 33.02
CA ASN A 240 -37.70 9.96 31.95
C ASN A 240 -38.95 9.07 31.81
N GLN A 241 -39.58 8.71 32.94
CA GLN A 241 -40.83 7.94 32.95
C GLN A 241 -41.99 8.71 32.29
N ALA A 242 -42.15 10.00 32.62
CA ALA A 242 -43.18 10.84 32.01
C ALA A 242 -42.97 11.02 30.50
N LEU A 243 -41.71 11.20 30.07
CA LEU A 243 -41.36 11.26 28.64
C LEU A 243 -41.67 9.93 27.91
N ASN A 244 -41.32 8.79 28.50
CA ASN A 244 -41.64 7.47 27.95
C ASN A 244 -43.17 7.24 27.86
N HIS A 245 -43.94 7.73 28.83
CA HIS A 245 -45.40 7.67 28.77
C HIS A 245 -45.97 8.53 27.63
N ASN A 246 -45.38 9.70 27.40
CA ASN A 246 -45.80 10.64 26.36
C ASN A 246 -45.58 10.10 24.93
N GLU A 247 -44.76 9.08 24.73
CA GLU A 247 -44.58 8.45 23.41
C GLU A 247 -45.87 7.88 22.81
N LYS A 248 -46.83 7.45 23.65
CA LYS A 248 -48.16 7.04 23.18
C LYS A 248 -48.90 8.21 22.51
N PHE A 249 -48.79 9.41 23.09
CA PHE A 249 -49.37 10.62 22.52
C PHE A 249 -48.65 11.06 21.25
N ILE A 250 -47.32 10.88 21.18
CA ILE A 250 -46.54 11.14 19.97
C ILE A 250 -46.97 10.21 18.83
N ALA A 251 -47.12 8.92 19.10
CA ALA A 251 -47.64 7.95 18.13
C ALA A 251 -49.06 8.31 17.67
N TYR A 252 -49.93 8.69 18.60
CA TYR A 252 -51.28 9.15 18.29
C TYR A 252 -51.27 10.37 17.34
N LYS A 253 -50.45 11.39 17.62
CA LYS A 253 -50.28 12.54 16.73
C LYS A 253 -49.76 12.14 15.35
N LEU A 254 -48.83 11.19 15.28
CA LEU A 254 -48.33 10.65 14.02
C LEU A 254 -49.45 10.00 13.20
N PHE A 255 -50.33 9.22 13.84
CA PHE A 255 -51.45 8.58 13.16
C PHE A 255 -52.53 9.56 12.69
N LEU A 256 -52.61 10.74 13.31
CA LEU A 256 -53.47 11.84 12.89
C LEU A 256 -52.77 12.87 12.00
N SER A 257 -51.55 12.58 11.55
CA SER A 257 -50.76 13.54 10.78
C SER A 257 -51.23 13.72 9.33
N ALA A 258 -52.17 12.88 8.84
CA ALA A 258 -52.67 12.91 7.48
C ALA A 258 -54.20 13.07 7.40
N THR A 259 -54.72 13.71 6.35
CA THR A 259 -56.16 13.78 6.04
C THR A 259 -56.59 12.77 4.97
N ASP A 260 -55.74 12.51 3.96
CA ASP A 260 -56.11 11.69 2.80
C ASP A 260 -55.38 10.33 2.85
N HIS A 261 -54.05 10.33 2.97
CA HIS A 261 -53.24 9.10 3.00
C HIS A 261 -52.11 9.15 4.04
N LEU A 262 -52.01 8.07 4.83
CA LEU A 262 -50.93 7.85 5.79
C LEU A 262 -50.15 6.59 5.41
N TYR A 263 -48.86 6.75 5.11
CA TYR A 263 -47.96 5.64 4.81
C TYR A 263 -47.06 5.39 6.03
N LEU A 264 -47.13 4.18 6.59
CA LEU A 264 -46.34 3.77 7.74
C LEU A 264 -45.31 2.73 7.29
N THR A 265 -44.03 3.11 7.32
CA THR A 265 -42.95 2.25 6.79
C THR A 265 -41.95 1.89 7.87
N TYR A 266 -41.42 0.68 7.80
CA TYR A 266 -40.35 0.17 8.66
C TYR A 266 -39.35 -0.60 7.80
N SER A 267 -38.08 -0.65 8.20
CA SER A 267 -37.06 -1.37 7.44
C SER A 267 -37.11 -2.87 7.75
N TYR A 268 -37.02 -3.70 6.71
CA TYR A 268 -36.98 -5.16 6.84
C TYR A 268 -35.85 -5.71 5.98
N THR A 269 -34.93 -6.47 6.60
CA THR A 269 -33.90 -7.23 5.88
C THR A 269 -34.03 -8.71 6.25
N PRO A 270 -34.21 -9.64 5.28
CA PRO A 270 -34.41 -11.07 5.56
C PRO A 270 -33.26 -11.72 6.36
N THR A 271 -32.05 -11.16 6.29
CA THR A 271 -30.84 -11.67 6.92
C THR A 271 -30.47 -10.96 8.23
N GLN A 272 -31.22 -9.95 8.68
CA GLN A 272 -30.94 -9.28 9.95
C GLN A 272 -31.49 -10.09 11.12
N THR A 273 -30.58 -10.80 11.77
CA THR A 273 -30.82 -11.39 13.08
C THR A 273 -30.70 -10.30 14.17
N LYS A 274 -31.84 -9.85 14.69
CA LYS A 274 -32.07 -9.28 16.05
C LYS A 274 -32.03 -7.77 16.35
N GLU A 275 -31.52 -6.84 15.55
CA GLU A 275 -31.28 -5.47 16.09
C GLU A 275 -32.40 -4.43 15.92
N ALA A 276 -33.43 -4.67 15.10
CA ALA A 276 -34.59 -3.77 15.06
C ALA A 276 -35.83 -4.50 14.53
N GLN A 277 -36.90 -4.53 15.33
CA GLN A 277 -38.18 -5.12 14.94
C GLN A 277 -39.19 -4.03 14.58
N ILE A 278 -40.33 -4.43 14.02
CA ILE A 278 -41.46 -3.54 13.79
C ILE A 278 -41.85 -2.85 15.10
N SER A 279 -42.14 -1.54 15.05
CA SER A 279 -42.68 -0.81 16.20
C SER A 279 -43.87 -1.56 16.83
N PRO A 280 -43.95 -1.70 18.17
CA PRO A 280 -45.08 -2.35 18.82
C PRO A 280 -46.41 -1.65 18.53
N TYR A 281 -46.39 -0.33 18.31
CA TYR A 281 -47.59 0.43 17.93
C TYR A 281 -48.04 0.10 16.51
N LEU A 282 -47.09 -0.06 15.59
CA LEU A 282 -47.38 -0.45 14.22
C LEU A 282 -47.85 -1.92 14.14
N ALA A 283 -47.24 -2.81 14.94
CA ALA A 283 -47.66 -4.20 15.07
C ALA A 283 -49.11 -4.29 15.61
N TYR A 284 -49.44 -3.48 16.61
CA TYR A 284 -50.80 -3.40 17.14
C TYR A 284 -51.81 -2.93 16.08
N LEU A 285 -51.51 -1.87 15.33
CA LEU A 285 -52.38 -1.39 14.25
C LEU A 285 -52.57 -2.46 13.18
N ARG A 286 -51.48 -3.10 12.74
CA ARG A 286 -51.53 -4.18 11.76
C ARG A 286 -52.44 -5.31 12.20
N GLN A 287 -52.30 -5.78 13.44
CA GLN A 287 -53.13 -6.85 13.98
C GLN A 287 -54.60 -6.41 14.15
N ARG A 288 -54.84 -5.18 14.63
CA ARG A 288 -56.18 -4.68 14.93
C ARG A 288 -57.03 -4.41 13.68
N PHE A 289 -56.38 -3.97 12.61
CA PHE A 289 -57.01 -3.57 11.35
C PHE A 289 -56.73 -4.54 10.19
N GLU A 290 -56.09 -5.69 10.47
CA GLU A 290 -55.76 -6.73 9.49
C GLU A 290 -55.04 -6.18 8.25
N LEU A 291 -54.07 -5.29 8.47
CA LEU A 291 -53.35 -4.63 7.37
C LEU A 291 -52.34 -5.58 6.71
N ASP A 292 -52.37 -5.62 5.38
CA ASP A 292 -51.38 -6.35 4.59
C ASP A 292 -50.03 -5.64 4.59
N LEU A 293 -48.95 -6.43 4.57
CA LEU A 293 -47.60 -5.91 4.39
C LEU A 293 -47.24 -5.86 2.90
N GLU A 294 -47.02 -4.65 2.40
CA GLU A 294 -46.45 -4.45 1.07
C GLU A 294 -44.92 -4.40 1.15
N ASP A 295 -44.25 -5.39 0.54
CA ASP A 295 -42.80 -5.43 0.43
C ASP A 295 -42.29 -4.61 -0.77
N HIS A 296 -41.62 -3.50 -0.46
CA HIS A 296 -40.95 -2.62 -1.43
C HIS A 296 -39.42 -2.82 -1.50
N GLY A 297 -38.87 -3.93 -0.99
CA GLY A 297 -37.43 -4.21 -0.99
C GLY A 297 -36.82 -4.50 -2.36
N ASP A 298 -37.61 -5.03 -3.30
CA ASP A 298 -37.20 -5.31 -4.69
C ASP A 298 -38.13 -4.67 -5.72
N LEU A 299 -38.25 -3.34 -5.66
CA LEU A 299 -38.99 -2.54 -6.65
C LEU A 299 -38.51 -2.79 -8.08
N LEU A 300 -37.22 -3.14 -8.24
CA LEU A 300 -36.56 -3.33 -9.53
C LEU A 300 -36.87 -4.68 -10.20
N GLY A 301 -36.94 -5.76 -9.42
CA GLY A 301 -37.32 -7.08 -9.94
C GLY A 301 -38.82 -7.27 -10.14
N LYS A 302 -39.66 -6.64 -9.30
CA LYS A 302 -41.11 -6.88 -9.26
C LYS A 302 -41.93 -5.95 -10.16
N ARG A 303 -41.46 -4.73 -10.46
CA ARG A 303 -42.26 -3.73 -11.19
C ARG A 303 -41.40 -2.94 -12.19
N ALA A 304 -41.20 -3.50 -13.39
CA ALA A 304 -40.38 -2.91 -14.46
C ALA A 304 -40.95 -1.60 -15.05
N ASP A 305 -42.22 -1.28 -14.72
CA ASP A 305 -42.97 -0.17 -15.32
C ASP A 305 -42.80 1.16 -14.55
N TYR A 306 -42.03 1.17 -13.46
CA TYR A 306 -41.89 2.35 -12.60
C TYR A 306 -40.76 3.26 -13.07
N ILE A 307 -41.13 4.50 -13.40
CA ILE A 307 -40.21 5.64 -13.47
C ILE A 307 -39.82 5.99 -12.02
N LEU A 308 -38.73 5.41 -11.53
CA LEU A 308 -38.23 5.68 -10.18
C LEU A 308 -37.57 7.06 -10.12
N GLY A 309 -38.35 8.08 -9.77
CA GLY A 309 -37.84 9.43 -9.47
C GLY A 309 -37.07 10.05 -10.64
N ASN A 310 -35.96 10.73 -10.32
CA ASN A 310 -35.13 11.41 -11.33
C ASN A 310 -34.23 10.43 -12.10
N TRP A 311 -33.61 10.93 -13.17
CA TRP A 311 -32.73 10.13 -14.04
C TRP A 311 -31.59 9.40 -13.31
N ARG A 312 -31.09 9.94 -12.18
CA ARG A 312 -29.99 9.32 -11.40
C ARG A 312 -30.46 8.05 -10.69
N SER A 313 -31.67 8.05 -10.15
CA SER A 313 -32.29 6.88 -9.53
C SER A 313 -32.57 5.78 -10.55
N GLN A 314 -33.05 6.16 -11.74
CA GLN A 314 -33.26 5.22 -12.85
C GLN A 314 -31.95 4.62 -13.41
N ARG A 315 -30.87 5.40 -13.43
CA ARG A 315 -29.54 4.89 -13.78
C ARG A 315 -29.09 3.77 -12.84
N GLN A 316 -29.22 3.99 -11.52
CA GLN A 316 -28.82 2.98 -10.53
C GLN A 316 -29.66 1.71 -10.64
N ALA A 317 -30.96 1.87 -10.90
CA ALA A 317 -31.89 0.79 -11.17
C ALA A 317 -31.44 -0.07 -12.36
N PHE A 318 -31.16 0.58 -13.49
CA PHE A 318 -30.74 -0.07 -14.73
C PHE A 318 -29.44 -0.87 -14.55
N VAL A 319 -28.41 -0.27 -13.94
CA VAL A 319 -27.10 -0.94 -13.73
C VAL A 319 -27.24 -2.16 -12.81
N LYS A 320 -28.03 -2.08 -11.73
CA LYS A 320 -28.25 -3.20 -10.81
C LYS A 320 -28.94 -4.38 -11.48
N LEU A 321 -29.92 -4.12 -12.34
CA LEU A 321 -30.64 -5.16 -13.06
C LEU A 321 -29.76 -5.82 -14.12
N GLN A 322 -28.98 -5.05 -14.87
CA GLN A 322 -28.08 -5.64 -15.85
C GLN A 322 -27.06 -6.61 -15.24
N GLY A 323 -26.54 -6.32 -14.04
CA GLY A 323 -25.63 -7.21 -13.33
C GLY A 323 -26.26 -8.52 -12.82
N ARG A 324 -27.60 -8.64 -12.83
CA ARG A 324 -28.35 -9.82 -12.35
C ARG A 324 -28.94 -10.67 -13.48
N ILE A 325 -28.96 -10.16 -14.71
CA ILE A 325 -29.65 -10.83 -15.82
C ILE A 325 -28.71 -11.84 -16.48
N ASP A 326 -28.88 -13.10 -16.08
CA ASP A 326 -28.49 -14.25 -16.89
C ASP A 326 -29.54 -14.43 -18.00
N GLY A 327 -29.15 -14.24 -19.27
CA GLY A 327 -29.80 -14.64 -20.53
C GLY A 327 -31.33 -14.51 -20.77
N LYS A 328 -32.17 -14.86 -19.79
CA LYS A 328 -33.62 -15.09 -19.85
C LYS A 328 -34.49 -13.86 -19.58
N GLU A 329 -33.94 -12.75 -19.07
CA GLU A 329 -34.70 -11.50 -18.78
C GLU A 329 -34.36 -10.32 -19.72
N LYS A 330 -33.84 -10.59 -20.93
CA LYS A 330 -33.43 -9.56 -21.90
C LYS A 330 -34.53 -8.55 -22.26
N ALA A 331 -35.80 -8.98 -22.30
CA ALA A 331 -36.92 -8.10 -22.64
C ALA A 331 -37.21 -7.04 -21.56
N LYS A 332 -37.06 -7.38 -20.26
CA LYS A 332 -37.23 -6.44 -19.15
C LYS A 332 -36.13 -5.37 -19.17
N LEU A 333 -34.90 -5.77 -19.49
CA LEU A 333 -33.77 -4.85 -19.62
C LEU A 333 -33.94 -3.85 -20.77
N ALA A 334 -34.53 -4.29 -21.89
CA ALA A 334 -34.79 -3.43 -23.04
C ALA A 334 -35.79 -2.30 -22.69
N ASN A 335 -36.91 -2.63 -22.05
CA ASN A 335 -37.91 -1.64 -21.65
C ASN A 335 -37.35 -0.63 -20.63
N LEU A 336 -36.54 -1.09 -19.68
CA LEU A 336 -35.88 -0.21 -18.72
C LEU A 336 -34.79 0.65 -19.33
N LYS A 337 -34.10 0.15 -20.37
CA LYS A 337 -33.14 0.93 -21.15
C LYS A 337 -33.85 2.08 -21.86
N GLU A 338 -34.99 1.82 -22.50
CA GLU A 338 -35.80 2.85 -23.16
C GLU A 338 -36.34 3.87 -22.15
N SER A 339 -36.88 3.41 -21.02
CA SER A 339 -37.33 4.28 -19.92
C SER A 339 -36.19 5.18 -19.40
N PHE A 340 -35.02 4.60 -19.15
CA PHE A 340 -33.83 5.37 -18.73
C PHE A 340 -33.37 6.38 -19.78
N LEU A 341 -33.37 6.00 -21.07
CA LEU A 341 -33.04 6.89 -22.17
C LEU A 341 -34.04 8.06 -22.27
N SER A 342 -35.33 7.81 -22.02
CA SER A 342 -36.37 8.83 -22.11
C SER A 342 -36.30 9.91 -21.02
N VAL A 343 -35.68 9.61 -19.86
CA VAL A 343 -35.56 10.55 -18.73
C VAL A 343 -34.13 11.07 -18.55
N SER A 344 -33.14 10.52 -19.25
CA SER A 344 -31.76 11.00 -19.17
C SER A 344 -31.63 12.41 -19.74
N GLN A 345 -31.07 13.31 -18.93
CA GLN A 345 -30.70 14.66 -19.36
C GLN A 345 -29.26 14.72 -19.91
N GLU A 346 -28.52 13.60 -19.84
CA GLU A 346 -27.12 13.49 -20.26
C GLU A 346 -26.94 12.31 -21.21
N GLU A 347 -27.41 12.47 -22.46
CA GLU A 347 -27.39 11.43 -23.49
C GLU A 347 -25.98 10.84 -23.70
N ALA A 348 -24.95 11.71 -23.72
CA ALA A 348 -23.56 11.29 -23.89
C ALA A 348 -23.06 10.39 -22.74
N LEU A 349 -23.39 10.73 -21.49
CA LEU A 349 -23.01 9.92 -20.33
C LEU A 349 -23.76 8.58 -20.33
N THR A 350 -25.06 8.61 -20.65
CA THR A 350 -25.89 7.42 -20.78
C THR A 350 -25.36 6.48 -21.85
N ALA A 351 -25.07 6.99 -23.05
CA ALA A 351 -24.49 6.18 -24.13
C ALA A 351 -23.14 5.59 -23.74
N LYS A 352 -22.30 6.34 -23.00
CA LYS A 352 -21.01 5.85 -22.50
C LYS A 352 -21.19 4.70 -21.50
N ILE A 353 -22.09 4.84 -20.54
CA ILE A 353 -22.40 3.80 -19.54
C ILE A 353 -22.90 2.53 -20.25
N LEU A 354 -23.86 2.65 -21.16
CA LEU A 354 -24.41 1.52 -21.92
C LEU A 354 -23.35 0.81 -22.75
N LYS A 355 -22.39 1.54 -23.33
CA LYS A 355 -21.26 0.97 -24.07
C LYS A 355 -20.28 0.21 -23.16
N THR A 356 -20.16 0.56 -21.89
CA THR A 356 -19.25 -0.13 -20.96
C THR A 356 -19.83 -1.44 -20.40
N LEU A 357 -21.14 -1.61 -20.48
CA LEU A 357 -21.81 -2.76 -19.89
C LEU A 357 -21.64 -4.01 -20.77
N GLY A 358 -20.98 -5.04 -20.24
CA GLY A 358 -20.66 -6.27 -20.97
C GLY A 358 -19.33 -6.24 -21.73
N VAL A 359 -18.55 -5.16 -21.61
CA VAL A 359 -17.19 -5.10 -22.18
C VAL A 359 -16.24 -5.92 -21.31
N LYS A 360 -15.58 -6.91 -21.91
CA LYS A 360 -14.48 -7.63 -21.27
C LYS A 360 -13.28 -6.69 -21.09
N LYS A 361 -12.73 -6.64 -19.87
CA LYS A 361 -11.52 -5.88 -19.57
C LYS A 361 -10.29 -6.68 -20.00
N GLU A 362 -10.03 -6.66 -21.30
CA GLU A 362 -8.84 -7.31 -21.87
C GLU A 362 -7.68 -6.33 -21.95
N VAL A 363 -6.53 -6.76 -21.45
CA VAL A 363 -5.28 -6.03 -21.63
C VAL A 363 -4.79 -6.30 -23.05
N LYS A 364 -4.50 -5.22 -23.79
CA LYS A 364 -3.99 -5.30 -25.16
C LYS A 364 -2.48 -5.07 -25.14
N ASN A 365 -1.75 -5.95 -25.82
CA ASN A 365 -0.35 -5.73 -26.13
C ASN A 365 -0.20 -4.46 -26.97
N PHE A 366 0.93 -3.77 -26.82
CA PHE A 366 1.24 -2.60 -27.64
C PHE A 366 2.13 -2.99 -28.83
N PRO A 367 2.05 -2.26 -29.96
CA PRO A 367 2.92 -2.52 -31.10
C PRO A 367 4.40 -2.29 -30.72
N PRO A 368 5.36 -2.98 -31.36
CA PRO A 368 6.78 -2.84 -31.04
C PRO A 368 7.32 -1.40 -31.13
N SER A 369 6.76 -0.58 -32.03
CA SER A 369 7.11 0.84 -32.14
C SER A 369 6.77 1.63 -30.86
N LEU A 370 5.66 1.30 -30.19
CA LEU A 370 5.29 1.91 -28.92
C LEU A 370 6.12 1.36 -27.77
N ALA A 371 6.48 0.07 -27.79
CA ALA A 371 7.43 -0.53 -26.85
C ALA A 371 8.77 0.23 -26.87
N GLN A 372 9.30 0.45 -28.07
CA GLN A 372 10.55 1.19 -28.26
C GLN A 372 10.45 2.65 -27.78
N ALA A 373 9.33 3.33 -28.04
CA ALA A 373 9.11 4.68 -27.55
C ALA A 373 9.00 4.74 -26.01
N LEU A 374 8.35 3.75 -25.40
CA LEU A 374 8.15 3.66 -23.94
C LEU A 374 9.45 3.36 -23.19
N TYR A 375 10.20 2.34 -23.65
CA TYR A 375 11.44 1.91 -22.98
C TYR A 375 12.67 2.73 -23.40
N GLY A 376 12.59 3.43 -24.53
CA GLY A 376 13.61 4.34 -25.03
C GLY A 376 14.59 3.71 -26.03
N PRO A 377 15.62 4.46 -26.47
CA PRO A 377 16.54 4.03 -27.53
C PRO A 377 17.51 2.91 -27.11
N LYS A 378 17.52 2.55 -25.82
CA LYS A 378 18.31 1.46 -25.25
C LYS A 378 17.52 0.83 -24.11
N LEU A 379 17.50 -0.50 -24.06
CA LEU A 379 16.82 -1.23 -22.99
C LEU A 379 17.84 -1.57 -21.90
N SER A 380 17.69 -0.96 -20.72
CA SER A 380 18.52 -1.29 -19.55
C SER A 380 17.67 -2.05 -18.54
N VAL A 381 17.99 -3.32 -18.31
CA VAL A 381 17.22 -4.24 -17.46
C VAL A 381 18.09 -4.81 -16.34
N SER A 382 17.48 -5.09 -15.19
CA SER A 382 18.08 -5.90 -14.13
C SER A 382 17.55 -7.33 -14.19
N VAL A 383 18.28 -8.29 -13.60
CA VAL A 383 17.80 -9.69 -13.54
C VAL A 383 16.46 -9.77 -12.81
N SER A 384 16.34 -9.09 -11.67
CA SER A 384 15.08 -8.99 -10.90
C SER A 384 13.92 -8.36 -11.70
N SER A 385 14.21 -7.46 -12.65
CA SER A 385 13.18 -6.91 -13.53
C SER A 385 12.69 -7.94 -14.56
N LEU A 386 13.58 -8.79 -15.08
CA LEU A 386 13.24 -9.85 -16.02
C LEU A 386 12.48 -10.99 -15.32
N GLU A 387 12.88 -11.35 -14.10
CA GLU A 387 12.11 -12.28 -13.26
C GLU A 387 10.70 -11.74 -12.97
N LEU A 388 10.56 -10.44 -12.68
CA LEU A 388 9.24 -9.83 -12.49
C LEU A 388 8.38 -9.95 -13.75
N TYR A 389 8.96 -9.75 -14.94
CA TYR A 389 8.25 -9.93 -16.19
C TYR A 389 7.72 -11.36 -16.34
N ASN A 390 8.57 -12.36 -16.05
CA ASN A 390 8.18 -13.76 -16.14
C ASN A 390 7.13 -14.19 -15.10
N LYS A 391 7.07 -13.50 -13.95
CA LYS A 391 6.00 -13.70 -12.96
C LYS A 391 4.68 -13.03 -13.36
N ASP A 392 4.75 -11.86 -13.98
CA ASP A 392 3.59 -11.13 -14.51
C ASP A 392 4.05 -9.97 -15.43
N PRO A 393 3.86 -10.09 -16.76
CA PRO A 393 4.24 -9.05 -17.71
C PRO A 393 3.55 -7.71 -17.44
N PHE A 394 2.30 -7.73 -16.94
CA PHE A 394 1.59 -6.50 -16.62
C PHE A 394 2.21 -5.79 -15.41
N SER A 395 2.66 -6.52 -14.38
CA SER A 395 3.41 -5.93 -13.26
C SER A 395 4.71 -5.27 -13.71
N TYR A 396 5.43 -5.89 -14.64
CA TYR A 396 6.61 -5.28 -15.24
C TYR A 396 6.25 -3.98 -15.96
N PHE A 397 5.18 -3.98 -16.76
CA PHE A 397 4.70 -2.78 -17.43
C PHE A 397 4.34 -1.64 -16.46
N LEU A 398 3.63 -1.95 -15.37
CA LEU A 398 3.28 -0.96 -14.35
C LEU A 398 4.53 -0.35 -13.68
N LYS A 399 5.52 -1.19 -13.35
CA LYS A 399 6.71 -0.77 -12.59
C LYS A 399 7.81 -0.15 -13.46
N TYR A 400 8.10 -0.71 -14.62
CA TYR A 400 9.23 -0.30 -15.47
C TYR A 400 8.79 0.44 -16.75
N GLY A 401 7.59 0.15 -17.26
CA GLY A 401 6.98 0.88 -18.38
C GLY A 401 6.42 2.23 -17.93
N LEU A 402 5.33 2.20 -17.15
CA LEU A 402 4.66 3.39 -16.62
C LEU A 402 5.41 4.06 -15.46
N ARG A 403 6.35 3.33 -14.83
CA ARG A 403 7.13 3.83 -13.68
C ARG A 403 6.25 4.32 -12.54
N LEU A 404 5.15 3.60 -12.30
CA LEU A 404 4.29 3.86 -11.16
C LEU A 404 5.07 3.70 -9.87
N ARG A 405 4.77 4.54 -8.89
CA ARG A 405 5.39 4.54 -7.57
C ARG A 405 4.31 4.70 -6.53
N GLU A 406 4.47 3.94 -5.45
CA GLU A 406 3.67 4.16 -4.26
C GLU A 406 4.07 5.45 -3.56
N ARG A 407 3.11 5.99 -2.79
CA ARG A 407 3.37 7.09 -1.86
C ARG A 407 4.33 6.56 -0.80
N GLN A 408 5.58 7.03 -0.83
CA GLN A 408 6.60 6.61 0.12
C GLN A 408 6.25 7.12 1.53
N LEU A 409 6.31 6.23 2.51
CA LEU A 409 6.05 6.51 3.91
C LEU A 409 7.34 6.39 4.73
N PHE A 410 7.38 7.10 5.86
CA PHE A 410 8.51 7.06 6.78
C PHE A 410 8.47 5.81 7.68
N THR A 411 8.73 4.64 7.08
CA THR A 411 8.67 3.32 7.73
C THR A 411 9.93 2.49 7.44
N ILE A 412 10.23 1.55 8.34
CA ILE A 412 11.26 0.52 8.09
C ILE A 412 10.55 -0.66 7.44
N ASP A 413 10.66 -0.77 6.12
CA ASP A 413 10.11 -1.87 5.33
C ASP A 413 11.19 -2.90 4.97
N GLU A 414 10.77 -3.99 4.31
CA GLU A 414 11.67 -5.07 3.90
C GLU A 414 12.74 -4.61 2.92
N ARG A 415 12.40 -3.68 2.01
CA ARG A 415 13.32 -3.11 1.02
C ARG A 415 14.43 -2.32 1.72
N LEU A 416 14.07 -1.36 2.58
CA LEU A 416 15.03 -0.56 3.35
C LEU A 416 15.92 -1.45 4.22
N THR A 417 15.34 -2.51 4.81
CA THR A 417 16.09 -3.47 5.63
C THR A 417 17.14 -4.20 4.79
N GLY A 418 16.77 -4.69 3.60
CA GLY A 418 17.71 -5.29 2.66
C GLY A 418 18.81 -4.32 2.24
N ASP A 419 18.44 -3.13 1.76
CA ASP A 419 19.38 -2.09 1.32
C ASP A 419 20.35 -1.70 2.45
N TYR A 420 19.87 -1.61 3.69
CA TYR A 420 20.70 -1.35 4.86
C TYR A 420 21.71 -2.48 5.12
N TYR A 421 21.28 -3.74 5.01
CA TYR A 421 22.17 -4.89 5.16
C TYR A 421 23.29 -4.89 4.12
N HIS A 422 22.97 -4.74 2.83
CA HIS A 422 23.96 -4.66 1.75
C HIS A 422 24.96 -3.53 1.99
N ARG A 423 24.45 -2.33 2.33
CA ARG A 423 25.28 -1.16 2.61
C ARG A 423 26.25 -1.36 3.78
N VAL A 424 25.79 -1.97 4.88
CA VAL A 424 26.67 -2.25 6.02
C VAL A 424 27.69 -3.33 5.67
N LEU A 425 27.30 -4.40 4.99
CA LEU A 425 28.22 -5.48 4.59
C LEU A 425 29.33 -4.95 3.67
N GLN A 426 28.97 -4.15 2.66
CA GLN A 426 29.92 -3.50 1.77
C GLN A 426 30.94 -2.66 2.54
N ASN A 427 30.44 -1.69 3.31
CA ASN A 427 31.29 -0.75 4.03
C ASN A 427 32.16 -1.47 5.08
N TYR A 428 31.64 -2.54 5.69
CA TYR A 428 32.39 -3.36 6.63
C TYR A 428 33.55 -4.09 5.94
N PHE A 429 33.31 -4.81 4.84
CA PHE A 429 34.37 -5.56 4.16
C PHE A 429 35.40 -4.64 3.50
N GLU A 430 35.02 -3.45 3.05
CA GLU A 430 35.96 -2.43 2.58
C GLU A 430 36.82 -1.86 3.72
N ALA A 431 36.23 -1.65 4.91
CA ALA A 431 36.94 -1.12 6.06
C ALA A 431 37.89 -2.14 6.69
N ILE A 432 37.46 -3.39 6.88
CA ILE A 432 38.27 -4.44 7.53
C ILE A 432 39.48 -4.85 6.70
N LYS A 433 39.42 -4.72 5.36
CA LYS A 433 40.58 -4.90 4.46
C LYS A 433 41.75 -3.96 4.79
N LYS A 434 41.49 -2.81 5.42
CA LYS A 434 42.51 -1.85 5.87
C LYS A 434 43.11 -2.20 7.24
N GLY A 435 42.65 -3.29 7.86
CA GLY A 435 42.99 -3.69 9.22
C GLY A 435 42.13 -3.00 10.28
N GLY A 436 42.04 -3.63 11.45
CA GLY A 436 41.29 -3.10 12.59
C GLY A 436 40.68 -4.20 13.46
N ASP A 437 40.21 -3.78 14.63
CA ASP A 437 39.43 -4.64 15.52
C ASP A 437 37.99 -4.80 15.01
N PHE A 438 37.48 -6.05 15.01
CA PHE A 438 36.16 -6.44 14.51
C PHE A 438 35.04 -5.54 15.03
N GLN A 439 34.93 -5.42 16.35
CA GLN A 439 33.86 -4.67 17.03
C GLN A 439 33.95 -3.19 16.70
N LYS A 440 35.16 -2.61 16.79
CA LYS A 440 35.36 -1.17 16.52
C LYS A 440 35.03 -0.79 15.09
N VAL A 441 35.39 -1.63 14.11
CA VAL A 441 35.05 -1.40 12.70
C VAL A 441 33.55 -1.50 12.50
N PHE A 442 32.90 -2.52 13.06
CA PHE A 442 31.46 -2.72 12.95
C PHE A 442 30.65 -1.54 13.54
N ASP A 443 30.99 -1.09 14.75
CA ASP A 443 30.30 0.01 15.42
C ASP A 443 30.47 1.33 14.64
N LYS A 444 31.68 1.58 14.12
CA LYS A 444 31.94 2.76 13.29
C LYS A 444 31.13 2.73 11.99
N VAL A 445 31.07 1.58 11.31
CA VAL A 445 30.36 1.44 10.03
C VAL A 445 28.85 1.58 10.23
N THR A 446 28.26 0.87 11.18
CA THR A 446 26.81 0.91 11.42
C THR A 446 26.35 2.31 11.84
N GLU A 447 27.11 3.02 12.68
CA GLU A 447 26.79 4.39 13.04
C GLU A 447 26.99 5.38 11.88
N SER A 448 27.96 5.13 10.99
CA SER A 448 28.14 5.93 9.77
C SER A 448 26.99 5.74 8.79
N VAL A 449 26.58 4.49 8.53
CA VAL A 449 25.49 4.17 7.60
C VAL A 449 24.16 4.69 8.14
N ALA A 450 23.88 4.53 9.43
CA ALA A 450 22.66 5.04 10.04
C ALA A 450 22.56 6.59 10.01
N LYS A 451 23.67 7.31 9.78
CA LYS A 451 23.69 8.77 9.61
C LYS A 451 23.41 9.22 8.18
N GLU A 452 23.47 8.34 7.20
CA GLU A 452 23.08 8.68 5.83
C GLU A 452 21.59 9.03 5.83
N ASP A 453 21.21 10.10 5.11
CA ASP A 453 19.84 10.62 5.07
C ASP A 453 18.81 9.56 4.66
N LEU A 454 19.23 8.60 3.82
CA LEU A 454 18.42 7.46 3.38
C LEU A 454 17.92 6.59 4.55
N TYR A 455 18.73 6.44 5.59
CA TYR A 455 18.43 5.57 6.74
C TYR A 455 18.02 6.38 7.97
N ALA A 456 17.68 7.66 7.81
CA ALA A 456 17.29 8.55 8.92
C ALA A 456 16.13 7.98 9.75
N VAL A 457 15.23 7.21 9.13
CA VAL A 457 14.12 6.52 9.81
C VAL A 457 14.59 5.65 10.97
N LEU A 458 15.76 5.02 10.87
CA LEU A 458 16.34 4.16 11.91
C LEU A 458 16.69 4.91 13.21
N ARG A 459 16.66 6.25 13.22
CA ARG A 459 17.11 7.09 14.34
C ARG A 459 16.05 8.00 14.95
N VAL A 460 14.92 8.22 14.26
CA VAL A 460 13.97 9.27 14.66
C VAL A 460 13.11 8.86 15.85
N LYS A 461 12.60 7.62 15.88
CA LYS A 461 11.71 7.14 16.94
C LYS A 461 12.42 6.15 17.87
N PRO A 462 12.09 6.10 19.18
CA PRO A 462 12.62 5.10 20.09
C PRO A 462 12.38 3.64 19.61
N SER A 463 11.21 3.37 19.02
CA SER A 463 10.90 2.07 18.42
C SER A 463 11.84 1.72 17.25
N HIS A 464 12.13 2.70 16.39
CA HIS A 464 13.07 2.52 15.27
C HIS A 464 14.50 2.30 15.73
N ASN A 465 14.92 2.96 16.83
CA ASN A 465 16.22 2.71 17.45
C ASN A 465 16.36 1.26 17.93
N TYR A 466 15.29 0.69 18.48
CA TYR A 466 15.26 -0.72 18.88
C TYR A 466 15.34 -1.65 17.66
N GLN A 467 14.57 -1.38 16.60
CA GLN A 467 14.66 -2.13 15.35
C GLN A 467 16.07 -2.06 14.75
N ARG A 468 16.69 -0.88 14.70
CA ARG A 468 18.09 -0.69 14.29
C ARG A 468 19.05 -1.58 15.10
N LYS A 469 18.86 -1.65 16.42
CA LYS A 469 19.67 -2.52 17.28
C LYS A 469 19.53 -3.99 16.86
N GLN A 470 18.32 -4.47 16.58
CA GLN A 470 18.09 -5.85 16.11
C GLN A 470 18.73 -6.12 14.74
N LEU A 471 18.65 -5.17 13.81
CA LEU A 471 19.33 -5.25 12.51
C LEU A 471 20.84 -5.38 12.69
N ASN A 472 21.44 -4.54 13.55
CA ASN A 472 22.86 -4.56 13.83
C ASN A 472 23.29 -5.86 14.52
N GLU A 473 22.53 -6.37 15.49
CA GLU A 473 22.85 -7.67 16.13
C GLU A 473 22.82 -8.83 15.13
N THR A 474 21.89 -8.80 14.19
CA THR A 474 21.78 -9.80 13.11
C THR A 474 22.99 -9.74 12.18
N LEU A 475 23.35 -8.53 11.73
CA LEU A 475 24.54 -8.31 10.89
C LEU A 475 25.84 -8.69 11.59
N PHE A 476 25.97 -8.37 12.88
CA PHE A 476 27.16 -8.69 13.66
C PHE A 476 27.44 -10.20 13.63
N ARG A 477 26.44 -11.02 13.96
CA ARG A 477 26.54 -12.50 13.90
C ARG A 477 26.86 -12.99 12.50
N MET A 478 26.18 -12.44 11.50
CA MET A 478 26.37 -12.80 10.10
C MET A 478 27.82 -12.58 9.64
N ILE A 479 28.41 -11.42 9.98
CA ILE A 479 29.79 -11.11 9.62
C ILE A 479 30.79 -12.01 10.37
N GLN A 480 30.54 -12.33 11.64
CA GLN A 480 31.39 -13.30 12.37
C GLN A 480 31.46 -14.64 11.64
N VAL A 481 30.32 -15.15 11.16
CA VAL A 481 30.25 -16.39 10.38
C VAL A 481 31.04 -16.28 9.07
N LEU A 482 30.90 -15.16 8.35
CA LEU A 482 31.65 -14.94 7.10
C LEU A 482 33.17 -14.93 7.36
N LEU A 483 33.63 -14.28 8.44
CA LEU A 483 35.05 -14.26 8.78
C LEU A 483 35.58 -15.64 9.22
N GLN A 484 34.80 -16.39 10.00
CA GLN A 484 35.14 -17.78 10.35
C GLN A 484 35.26 -18.65 9.09
N ARG A 485 34.34 -18.46 8.14
CA ARG A 485 34.36 -19.15 6.85
C ARG A 485 35.60 -18.78 6.02
N ASP A 486 35.94 -17.49 5.94
CA ASP A 486 37.12 -17.01 5.20
C ASP A 486 38.44 -17.59 5.76
N GLN A 487 38.48 -17.87 7.07
CA GLN A 487 39.62 -18.55 7.69
C GLN A 487 39.74 -20.02 7.26
N LEU A 488 38.61 -20.70 6.99
CA LEU A 488 38.54 -22.12 6.62
C LEU A 488 38.61 -22.36 5.10
N LEU A 489 38.35 -21.34 4.29
CA LEU A 489 38.44 -21.42 2.84
C LEU A 489 39.78 -20.87 2.32
N GLY A 490 40.26 -21.44 1.22
CA GLY A 490 41.34 -20.92 0.39
C GLY A 490 40.87 -19.89 -0.64
N LEU A 491 39.58 -19.52 -0.63
CA LEU A 491 39.00 -18.50 -1.49
C LEU A 491 39.36 -17.10 -1.00
N GLU A 492 39.64 -16.20 -1.94
CA GLU A 492 39.80 -14.77 -1.68
C GLU A 492 38.48 -14.03 -1.93
N ASN A 493 38.07 -13.15 -1.00
CA ASN A 493 36.99 -12.19 -1.23
C ASN A 493 37.46 -11.09 -2.21
N ALA A 494 37.32 -11.39 -3.49
CA ALA A 494 37.74 -10.53 -4.60
C ALA A 494 36.92 -9.23 -4.64
N ALA A 495 35.60 -9.29 -4.44
CA ALA A 495 34.75 -8.10 -4.44
C ALA A 495 33.45 -8.28 -3.63
N ASN A 496 32.93 -7.17 -3.08
CA ASN A 496 31.59 -7.08 -2.48
C ASN A 496 30.82 -5.96 -3.19
N GLU A 497 29.51 -6.11 -3.35
CA GLU A 497 28.64 -5.19 -4.11
C GLU A 497 29.20 -4.83 -5.50
N LYS A 498 29.71 -5.85 -6.22
CA LYS A 498 30.33 -5.66 -7.54
C LYS A 498 29.26 -5.37 -8.59
N ALA A 499 29.06 -4.09 -8.88
CA ALA A 499 28.20 -3.65 -9.97
C ALA A 499 28.76 -4.09 -11.33
N PHE A 500 27.88 -4.54 -12.22
CA PHE A 500 28.22 -4.85 -13.60
C PHE A 500 27.22 -4.24 -14.58
N THR A 501 27.68 -4.06 -15.82
CA THR A 501 26.83 -3.77 -16.97
C THR A 501 27.37 -4.56 -18.14
N LYS A 502 26.59 -5.49 -18.65
CA LYS A 502 26.95 -6.35 -19.78
C LYS A 502 26.04 -6.02 -20.96
N THR A 503 26.65 -5.73 -22.10
CA THR A 503 25.91 -5.60 -23.36
C THR A 503 25.78 -6.98 -23.98
N TYR A 504 24.56 -7.35 -24.33
CA TYR A 504 24.30 -8.56 -25.09
C TYR A 504 23.86 -8.20 -26.52
N PRO A 505 24.33 -8.91 -27.54
CA PRO A 505 23.92 -8.70 -28.92
C PRO A 505 22.58 -9.37 -29.22
N TRP A 506 21.60 -9.30 -28.31
CA TRP A 506 20.25 -9.86 -28.48
C TRP A 506 19.39 -9.07 -29.49
N MET A 507 20.02 -8.52 -30.53
CA MET A 507 19.44 -7.56 -31.49
C MET A 507 18.66 -8.24 -32.62
N ALA A 508 18.46 -9.57 -32.59
CA ALA A 508 18.04 -10.32 -33.77
C ALA A 508 16.73 -9.81 -34.40
N ASN A 509 15.82 -9.23 -33.60
CA ASN A 509 14.53 -8.72 -34.06
C ASN A 509 14.32 -7.20 -33.90
N TYR A 510 15.18 -6.50 -33.15
CA TYR A 510 14.98 -5.09 -32.80
C TYR A 510 16.27 -4.27 -32.79
N PRO A 511 16.28 -3.04 -33.35
CA PRO A 511 17.50 -2.24 -33.52
C PRO A 511 17.90 -1.45 -32.27
N ILE A 512 17.66 -1.97 -31.06
CA ILE A 512 18.06 -1.29 -29.82
C ILE A 512 19.02 -2.15 -28.98
N PRO A 513 20.10 -1.56 -28.42
CA PRO A 513 21.03 -2.28 -27.57
C PRO A 513 20.39 -2.62 -26.22
N VAL A 514 20.66 -3.84 -25.75
CA VAL A 514 20.21 -4.34 -24.44
C VAL A 514 21.39 -4.38 -23.47
N TYR A 515 21.21 -3.73 -22.33
CA TYR A 515 22.17 -3.68 -21.24
C TYR A 515 21.60 -4.42 -20.03
N LEU A 516 22.21 -5.55 -19.69
CA LEU A 516 21.93 -6.25 -18.45
C LEU A 516 22.77 -5.63 -17.34
N ARG A 517 22.12 -5.17 -16.28
CA ARG A 517 22.75 -4.59 -15.09
C ARG A 517 22.44 -5.43 -13.86
N GLY A 518 23.36 -5.41 -12.92
CA GLY A 518 23.16 -6.05 -11.63
C GLY A 518 24.30 -5.75 -10.68
N VAL A 519 24.18 -6.27 -9.48
CA VAL A 519 25.19 -6.17 -8.43
C VAL A 519 25.40 -7.57 -7.88
N ILE A 520 26.65 -8.03 -7.90
CA ILE A 520 27.04 -9.30 -7.27
C ILE A 520 27.41 -8.97 -5.83
N ASP A 521 26.60 -9.42 -4.86
CA ASP A 521 26.77 -9.05 -3.46
C ASP A 521 28.14 -9.46 -2.92
N ARG A 522 28.58 -10.70 -3.21
CA ARG A 522 29.92 -11.19 -2.89
C ARG A 522 30.45 -12.12 -3.96
N LEU A 523 31.68 -11.83 -4.39
CA LEU A 523 32.46 -12.60 -5.36
C LEU A 523 33.72 -13.14 -4.70
N GLU A 524 33.85 -14.47 -4.71
CA GLU A 524 34.98 -15.18 -4.15
C GLU A 524 35.71 -15.95 -5.26
N THR A 525 37.04 -15.89 -5.24
CA THR A 525 37.87 -16.50 -6.29
C THR A 525 39.10 -17.21 -5.75
N MET A 526 39.56 -18.26 -6.43
CA MET A 526 40.84 -18.92 -6.15
C MET A 526 41.53 -19.30 -7.46
N LEU A 527 42.84 -19.07 -7.52
CA LEU A 527 43.67 -19.58 -8.61
C LEU A 527 43.86 -21.08 -8.46
N TYR A 528 43.64 -21.81 -9.54
CA TYR A 528 43.79 -23.25 -9.61
C TYR A 528 44.58 -23.61 -10.86
N GLU A 529 45.58 -24.46 -10.72
CA GLU A 529 46.36 -24.95 -11.86
C GLU A 529 45.83 -26.31 -12.31
N GLU A 530 45.30 -26.36 -13.53
CA GLU A 530 44.82 -27.58 -14.15
C GLU A 530 45.71 -27.91 -15.36
N LYS A 531 46.48 -29.01 -15.29
CA LYS A 531 47.32 -29.48 -16.41
C LYS A 531 48.27 -28.39 -16.96
N GLY A 532 48.87 -27.58 -16.09
CA GLY A 532 49.76 -26.49 -16.48
C GLY A 532 49.05 -25.22 -16.97
N GLN A 533 47.72 -25.14 -16.88
CA GLN A 533 46.95 -23.96 -17.21
C GLN A 533 46.36 -23.33 -15.96
N GLU A 534 46.58 -22.03 -15.80
CA GLU A 534 45.95 -21.24 -14.74
C GLU A 534 44.44 -21.03 -15.03
N LYS A 535 43.62 -21.44 -14.06
CA LYS A 535 42.17 -21.31 -14.02
C LYS A 535 41.76 -20.51 -12.79
N HIS A 536 40.60 -19.87 -12.85
CA HIS A 536 39.97 -19.20 -11.73
C HIS A 536 38.72 -19.98 -11.31
N LEU A 537 38.73 -20.50 -10.09
CA LEU A 537 37.52 -20.98 -9.43
C LEU A 537 36.67 -19.77 -9.05
N ILE A 538 35.41 -19.75 -9.46
CA ILE A 538 34.48 -18.64 -9.22
C ILE A 538 33.32 -19.09 -8.33
N GLN A 539 33.13 -18.38 -7.23
CA GLN A 539 31.98 -18.52 -6.35
C GLN A 539 31.25 -17.20 -6.22
N VAL A 540 29.92 -17.24 -6.41
CA VAL A 540 29.05 -16.09 -6.19
C VAL A 540 28.12 -16.36 -5.02
N THR A 541 27.95 -15.36 -4.17
CA THR A 541 27.07 -15.41 -3.00
C THR A 541 26.14 -14.22 -3.04
N ASP A 542 24.84 -14.48 -2.88
CA ASP A 542 23.77 -13.48 -2.83
C ASP A 542 23.13 -13.49 -1.42
N TYR A 543 23.06 -12.32 -0.79
CA TYR A 543 22.53 -12.16 0.55
C TYR A 543 21.02 -11.95 0.53
N LYS A 544 20.29 -12.70 1.36
CA LYS A 544 18.83 -12.60 1.46
C LYS A 544 18.38 -12.56 2.91
N SER A 545 17.52 -11.61 3.26
CA SER A 545 16.90 -11.49 4.59
C SER A 545 15.87 -12.60 4.88
N GLY A 546 15.32 -13.22 3.83
CA GLY A 546 14.37 -14.32 3.92
C GLY A 546 14.97 -15.66 3.51
N LYS A 547 14.30 -16.75 3.89
CA LYS A 547 14.66 -18.10 3.49
C LYS A 547 14.55 -18.26 1.97
N ARG A 548 15.68 -18.46 1.29
CA ARG A 548 15.77 -18.77 -0.15
C ARG A 548 16.55 -20.05 -0.40
N GLU A 549 16.07 -20.82 -1.36
CA GLU A 549 16.67 -22.04 -1.89
C GLU A 549 16.56 -21.97 -3.42
N VAL A 550 17.46 -22.66 -4.12
CA VAL A 550 17.44 -22.72 -5.59
C VAL A 550 16.24 -23.54 -6.05
N ASP A 551 15.38 -22.92 -6.86
CA ASP A 551 14.18 -23.55 -7.41
C ASP A 551 14.35 -23.84 -8.90
N PHE A 552 14.56 -25.12 -9.27
CA PHE A 552 14.68 -25.51 -10.68
C PHE A 552 13.40 -25.30 -11.49
N GLY A 553 12.22 -25.40 -10.86
CA GLY A 553 10.96 -25.05 -11.51
C GLY A 553 10.88 -23.55 -11.79
N GLY A 554 11.35 -22.75 -10.84
CA GLY A 554 11.51 -21.31 -10.99
C GLY A 554 12.52 -20.91 -12.07
N ILE A 555 13.67 -21.59 -12.15
CA ILE A 555 14.65 -21.38 -13.23
C ILE A 555 14.03 -21.72 -14.59
N TYR A 556 13.32 -22.84 -14.68
CA TYR A 556 12.63 -23.28 -15.90
C TYR A 556 11.59 -22.24 -16.38
N GLN A 557 10.85 -21.62 -15.45
CA GLN A 557 9.91 -20.56 -15.76
C GLN A 557 10.56 -19.17 -15.90
N GLY A 558 11.86 -19.03 -15.66
CA GLY A 558 12.58 -17.75 -15.74
C GLY A 558 12.35 -16.79 -14.58
N ILE A 559 11.89 -17.28 -13.43
CA ILE A 559 11.54 -16.45 -12.25
C ILE A 559 12.56 -16.53 -11.11
N ASP A 560 13.61 -17.35 -11.22
CA ASP A 560 14.72 -17.50 -10.26
C ASP A 560 16.08 -17.59 -11.00
N LEU A 561 16.42 -16.52 -11.73
CA LEU A 561 17.60 -16.44 -12.62
C LEU A 561 18.79 -15.70 -12.00
N GLN A 562 18.55 -14.85 -10.99
CA GLN A 562 19.51 -13.90 -10.42
C GLN A 562 20.85 -14.55 -10.08
N LEU A 563 20.83 -15.61 -9.28
CA LEU A 563 22.03 -16.25 -8.75
C LEU A 563 22.94 -16.81 -9.85
N PHE A 564 22.37 -17.54 -10.81
CA PHE A 564 23.13 -18.13 -11.91
C PHE A 564 23.51 -17.12 -12.99
N THR A 565 22.73 -16.05 -13.14
CA THR A 565 23.10 -14.93 -14.02
C THR A 565 24.36 -14.22 -13.52
N TYR A 566 24.51 -14.06 -12.20
CA TYR A 566 25.73 -13.46 -11.61
C TYR A 566 26.96 -14.34 -11.84
N LEU A 567 26.82 -15.66 -11.67
CA LEU A 567 27.88 -16.60 -12.00
C LEU A 567 28.24 -16.56 -13.49
N LEU A 568 27.23 -16.58 -14.38
CA LEU A 568 27.41 -16.48 -15.83
C LEU A 568 28.18 -15.23 -16.23
N VAL A 569 27.74 -14.05 -15.78
CA VAL A 569 28.37 -12.77 -16.12
C VAL A 569 29.81 -12.73 -15.65
N GLN A 570 30.10 -13.26 -14.46
CA GLN A 570 31.46 -13.31 -13.95
C GLN A 570 32.35 -14.27 -14.75
N LEU A 571 31.87 -15.45 -15.12
CA LEU A 571 32.62 -16.39 -15.97
C LEU A 571 32.89 -15.79 -17.36
N GLN A 572 31.89 -15.13 -17.96
CA GLN A 572 32.02 -14.43 -19.24
C GLN A 572 32.95 -13.21 -19.20
N SER A 573 33.31 -12.71 -18.00
CA SER A 573 34.28 -11.62 -17.84
C SER A 573 35.74 -12.09 -17.93
N LEU A 574 35.97 -13.40 -17.78
CA LEU A 574 37.28 -14.02 -17.90
C LEU A 574 37.55 -14.45 -19.35
N PRO A 575 38.83 -14.64 -19.74
CA PRO A 575 39.15 -15.26 -21.02
C PRO A 575 38.49 -16.64 -21.16
N LYS A 576 38.14 -17.02 -22.39
CA LYS A 576 37.51 -18.33 -22.66
C LYS A 576 38.31 -19.47 -22.03
N ASN A 577 37.60 -20.42 -21.43
CA ASN A 577 38.14 -21.59 -20.75
C ASN A 577 39.04 -21.29 -19.53
N LYS A 578 39.09 -20.05 -19.01
CA LYS A 578 39.82 -19.75 -17.77
C LYS A 578 38.96 -19.76 -16.51
N GLY A 579 37.65 -19.58 -16.61
CA GLY A 579 36.74 -19.64 -15.46
C GLY A 579 36.21 -21.04 -15.23
N ILE A 580 36.20 -21.50 -13.98
CA ILE A 580 35.54 -22.74 -13.54
C ILE A 580 34.49 -22.34 -12.49
N PRO A 581 33.21 -22.69 -12.67
CA PRO A 581 32.19 -22.46 -11.64
C PRO A 581 32.47 -23.35 -10.43
N LEU A 582 32.80 -22.76 -9.28
CA LEU A 582 32.88 -23.49 -8.01
C LEU A 582 31.49 -23.65 -7.39
N GLY A 583 30.68 -22.59 -7.43
CA GLY A 583 29.31 -22.64 -6.94
C GLY A 583 28.61 -21.30 -6.93
N ALA A 584 27.29 -21.37 -6.76
CA ALA A 584 26.44 -20.20 -6.60
C ALA A 584 25.50 -20.45 -5.42
N PHE A 585 25.48 -19.51 -4.46
CA PHE A 585 24.78 -19.70 -3.19
C PHE A 585 23.94 -18.49 -2.77
N TYR A 586 22.78 -18.77 -2.19
CA TYR A 586 22.11 -17.85 -1.29
C TYR A 586 22.70 -17.97 0.11
N GLN A 587 22.86 -16.82 0.75
CA GLN A 587 23.26 -16.69 2.13
C GLN A 587 22.18 -15.93 2.91
N GLU A 588 21.53 -16.66 3.82
CA GLU A 588 20.45 -16.12 4.63
C GLU A 588 21.01 -15.21 5.74
N ILE A 589 20.58 -13.95 5.76
CA ILE A 589 20.80 -13.01 6.86
C ILE A 589 19.68 -13.21 7.86
N LYS A 590 19.95 -13.99 8.90
CA LYS A 590 19.00 -14.29 9.97
C LYS A 590 19.64 -14.17 11.34
N SER A 591 18.80 -13.92 12.32
CA SER A 591 19.13 -14.14 13.72
C SER A 591 18.30 -15.33 14.20
N PRO A 592 18.80 -16.56 14.08
CA PRO A 592 18.02 -17.74 14.41
C PRO A 592 17.69 -17.74 15.91
N LEU A 593 16.39 -17.85 16.20
CA LEU A 593 15.91 -18.09 17.54
C LEU A 593 15.97 -19.59 17.77
N LYS A 594 16.73 -20.02 18.79
CA LYS A 594 16.72 -21.40 19.25
C LYS A 594 15.75 -21.51 20.41
N GLU A 595 14.79 -22.42 20.28
CA GLU A 595 13.92 -22.78 21.38
C GLU A 595 14.76 -23.48 22.47
N ILE A 596 14.58 -23.05 23.71
CA ILE A 596 15.27 -23.64 24.87
C ILE A 596 14.39 -24.75 25.40
N THR A 597 14.70 -25.99 25.00
CA THR A 597 13.92 -27.16 25.40
C THR A 597 14.56 -27.94 26.55
N SER A 598 15.82 -27.66 26.87
CA SER A 598 16.58 -28.32 27.93
C SER A 598 17.58 -27.37 28.61
N GLN A 599 18.06 -27.77 29.80
CA GLN A 599 19.15 -27.05 30.49
C GLN A 599 20.44 -27.04 29.66
N ALA A 600 20.71 -28.12 28.90
CA ALA A 600 21.84 -28.17 27.99
C ALA A 600 21.72 -27.14 26.85
N ASP A 601 20.52 -26.92 26.31
CA ASP A 601 20.27 -25.85 25.34
C ASP A 601 20.53 -24.47 25.95
N TYR A 602 20.07 -24.26 27.20
CA TYR A 602 20.30 -23.03 27.93
C TYR A 602 21.80 -22.79 28.16
N ASP A 603 22.53 -23.78 28.67
CA ASP A 603 23.96 -23.67 28.96
C ASP A 603 24.77 -23.44 27.68
N HIS A 604 24.43 -24.13 26.58
CA HIS A 604 25.03 -23.93 25.27
C HIS A 604 24.74 -22.53 24.70
N LEU A 605 23.52 -22.01 24.87
CA LEU A 605 23.15 -20.65 24.44
C LEU A 605 23.75 -19.56 25.34
N TYR A 606 23.91 -19.85 26.63
CA TYR A 606 24.54 -18.97 27.61
C TYR A 606 26.04 -18.86 27.33
N ALA A 607 26.74 -19.96 27.07
CA ALA A 607 28.11 -19.97 26.58
C ALA A 607 28.28 -19.12 25.30
N ARG A 608 27.32 -19.22 24.36
CA ARG A 608 27.18 -18.36 23.17
C ARG A 608 27.13 -16.87 23.49
N LYS A 609 26.44 -16.50 24.57
CA LYS A 609 26.23 -15.11 24.99
C LYS A 609 27.43 -14.54 25.75
N VAL A 610 28.22 -15.41 26.41
CA VAL A 610 29.39 -15.06 27.23
C VAL A 610 30.68 -15.00 26.39
N GLY A 611 30.62 -15.33 25.09
CA GLY A 611 31.73 -15.13 24.16
C GLY A 611 32.67 -16.33 23.99
N GLU A 612 32.27 -17.51 24.47
CA GLU A 612 32.90 -18.75 24.04
C GLU A 612 32.53 -18.98 22.57
N ASN A 613 33.49 -18.87 21.67
CA ASN A 613 33.32 -18.83 20.20
C ASN A 613 32.67 -20.14 19.70
N PRO A 614 31.34 -20.20 19.57
CA PRO A 614 30.62 -21.41 19.28
C PRO A 614 30.53 -21.53 17.77
N ASP A 615 30.92 -22.67 17.21
CA ASP A 615 30.82 -22.87 15.77
C ASP A 615 29.37 -22.65 15.29
N MET A 616 29.17 -21.61 14.49
CA MET A 616 27.85 -21.24 13.95
C MET A 616 27.72 -21.58 12.47
N LEU A 617 28.74 -22.19 11.84
CA LEU A 617 28.81 -22.39 10.39
C LEU A 617 27.61 -23.18 9.87
N ALA A 618 27.29 -24.31 10.52
CA ALA A 618 26.18 -25.20 10.12
C ALA A 618 24.81 -24.49 10.10
N GLU A 619 24.59 -23.53 11.01
CA GLU A 619 23.33 -22.79 11.12
C GLU A 619 23.14 -21.77 9.99
N TYR A 620 24.25 -21.30 9.43
CA TYR A 620 24.35 -20.35 8.32
C TYR A 620 24.90 -21.00 7.04
N ARG A 621 24.80 -22.33 6.93
CA ARG A 621 25.24 -23.11 5.77
C ARG A 621 24.66 -22.54 4.48
N TYR A 622 25.48 -22.47 3.44
CA TYR A 622 25.06 -22.00 2.13
C TYR A 622 23.90 -22.82 1.57
N LYS A 623 23.03 -22.15 0.80
CA LYS A 623 21.93 -22.78 0.08
C LYS A 623 22.10 -22.53 -1.41
N GLY A 624 22.43 -23.57 -2.15
CA GLY A 624 22.72 -23.46 -3.58
C GLY A 624 23.45 -24.68 -4.09
N TYR A 625 24.14 -24.54 -5.22
CA TYR A 625 24.79 -25.64 -5.90
C TYR A 625 26.29 -25.40 -6.04
N LEU A 626 27.07 -26.44 -5.73
CA LEU A 626 28.53 -26.46 -5.89
C LEU A 626 28.96 -27.41 -7.02
N LEU A 627 30.17 -27.27 -7.51
CA LEU A 627 30.78 -28.22 -8.43
C LEU A 627 31.09 -29.53 -7.71
N GLY A 628 30.57 -30.64 -8.23
CA GLY A 628 30.72 -31.99 -7.70
C GLY A 628 32.11 -32.59 -7.91
N SER A 629 33.18 -31.86 -7.57
CA SER A 629 34.58 -32.32 -7.64
C SER A 629 35.21 -32.33 -6.26
N GLN A 630 35.40 -33.53 -5.69
CA GLN A 630 36.03 -33.68 -4.38
C GLN A 630 37.49 -33.20 -4.39
N GLU A 631 38.20 -33.41 -5.50
CA GLU A 631 39.58 -32.94 -5.68
C GLU A 631 39.66 -31.42 -5.52
N LEU A 632 38.78 -30.67 -6.19
CA LEU A 632 38.74 -29.21 -6.09
C LEU A 632 38.31 -28.76 -4.69
N LEU A 633 37.30 -29.40 -4.09
CA LEU A 633 36.86 -29.05 -2.74
C LEU A 633 37.95 -29.26 -1.69
N ASN A 634 38.74 -30.33 -1.80
CA ASN A 634 39.86 -30.58 -0.88
C ASN A 634 40.97 -29.53 -1.00
N GLN A 635 41.10 -28.85 -2.13
CA GLN A 635 42.03 -27.72 -2.30
C GLN A 635 41.44 -26.40 -1.79
N VAL A 636 40.12 -26.22 -1.95
CA VAL A 636 39.39 -25.05 -1.47
C VAL A 636 39.27 -25.04 0.06
N LEU A 637 39.07 -26.21 0.68
CA LEU A 637 38.88 -26.34 2.13
C LEU A 637 40.22 -26.55 2.84
N LYS A 638 40.55 -25.67 3.78
CA LYS A 638 41.71 -25.85 4.68
C LYS A 638 41.46 -26.95 5.71
N ASP A 639 40.20 -27.14 6.11
CA ASP A 639 39.74 -28.26 6.94
C ASP A 639 38.55 -28.96 6.27
N PRO A 640 38.77 -30.13 5.64
CA PRO A 640 37.71 -30.89 4.98
C PRO A 640 36.58 -31.34 5.92
N HIS A 641 36.83 -31.51 7.22
CA HIS A 641 35.79 -31.94 8.18
C HIS A 641 34.74 -30.87 8.42
N LYS A 642 35.08 -29.59 8.20
CA LYS A 642 34.17 -28.44 8.31
C LYS A 642 33.45 -28.09 7.02
N GLY A 643 33.79 -28.75 5.91
CA GLY A 643 33.17 -28.50 4.61
C GLY A 643 31.63 -28.65 4.61
N PRO A 644 31.04 -29.72 5.19
CA PRO A 644 29.58 -29.89 5.26
C PRO A 644 28.84 -28.86 6.15
N ASP A 645 29.56 -28.16 7.04
CA ASP A 645 29.00 -27.06 7.84
C ASP A 645 28.92 -25.77 7.01
N ILE A 646 29.76 -25.64 5.97
CA ILE A 646 29.81 -24.48 5.07
C ILE A 646 28.95 -24.68 3.83
N TYR A 647 29.10 -25.83 3.16
CA TYR A 647 28.48 -26.14 1.87
C TYR A 647 27.42 -27.25 1.99
N PRO A 648 26.39 -27.25 1.14
CA PRO A 648 25.28 -28.19 1.20
C PRO A 648 25.62 -29.56 0.56
N TYR A 649 26.66 -30.24 1.03
CA TYR A 649 27.02 -31.60 0.60
C TYR A 649 27.17 -32.59 1.75
N GLN A 650 27.08 -33.88 1.43
CA GLN A 650 27.38 -34.99 2.33
C GLN A 650 28.21 -36.04 1.59
N LEU A 651 29.15 -36.66 2.28
CA LEU A 651 29.97 -37.73 1.72
C LEU A 651 29.58 -39.09 2.33
N THR A 652 29.69 -40.15 1.54
CA THR A 652 29.66 -41.52 2.04
C THR A 652 30.95 -41.85 2.77
N THR A 653 31.00 -43.00 3.46
CA THR A 653 32.24 -43.51 4.06
C THR A 653 33.35 -43.76 3.03
N GLY A 654 32.98 -43.97 1.75
CA GLY A 654 33.91 -44.09 0.62
C GLY A 654 34.35 -42.77 0.01
N GLY A 655 33.87 -41.63 0.51
CA GLY A 655 34.24 -40.29 0.00
C GLY A 655 33.39 -39.78 -1.17
N GLU A 656 32.40 -40.53 -1.62
CA GLU A 656 31.51 -40.10 -2.72
C GLU A 656 30.39 -39.18 -2.23
N PHE A 657 29.96 -38.23 -3.05
CA PHE A 657 28.81 -37.38 -2.73
C PHE A 657 27.51 -38.18 -2.66
N THR A 658 26.72 -37.96 -1.61
CA THR A 658 25.38 -38.59 -1.51
C THR A 658 24.37 -37.89 -2.41
N LYS A 659 23.24 -38.57 -2.70
CA LYS A 659 22.09 -37.99 -3.43
C LYS A 659 21.46 -36.76 -2.76
N ARG A 660 21.75 -36.52 -1.47
CA ARG A 660 21.27 -35.33 -0.73
C ARG A 660 22.17 -34.11 -0.94
N SER A 661 23.32 -34.28 -1.60
CA SER A 661 24.25 -33.19 -1.88
C SER A 661 23.72 -32.30 -2.99
N SER A 662 23.75 -30.98 -2.79
CA SER A 662 23.37 -30.01 -3.81
C SER A 662 24.56 -29.73 -4.72
N ILE A 663 24.90 -30.69 -5.58
CA ILE A 663 26.06 -30.63 -6.49
C ILE A 663 25.62 -30.60 -7.95
N LEU A 664 26.41 -29.96 -8.81
CA LEU A 664 26.31 -30.02 -10.27
C LEU A 664 27.65 -30.48 -10.87
N THR A 665 27.60 -31.24 -11.95
CA THR A 665 28.78 -31.51 -12.79
C THR A 665 29.12 -30.27 -13.63
N LEU A 666 30.33 -30.20 -14.18
CA LEU A 666 30.73 -29.08 -15.05
C LEU A 666 29.80 -28.95 -16.26
N LYS A 667 29.43 -30.07 -16.90
CA LYS A 667 28.48 -30.11 -18.02
C LYS A 667 27.08 -29.64 -17.63
N GLU A 668 26.62 -29.99 -16.43
CA GLU A 668 25.34 -29.49 -15.90
C GLU A 668 25.40 -27.98 -15.65
N PHE A 669 26.51 -27.44 -15.14
CA PHE A 669 26.70 -25.99 -15.04
C PHE A 669 26.64 -25.32 -16.41
N ASP A 670 27.39 -25.82 -17.40
CA ASP A 670 27.39 -25.25 -18.76
C ASP A 670 25.98 -25.24 -19.36
N THR A 671 25.23 -26.34 -19.21
CA THR A 671 23.85 -26.47 -19.70
C THR A 671 22.91 -25.50 -18.98
N LEU A 672 23.01 -25.41 -17.65
CA LEU A 672 22.19 -24.51 -16.84
C LEU A 672 22.46 -23.04 -17.18
N LEU A 673 23.73 -22.65 -17.29
CA LEU A 673 24.11 -21.27 -17.58
C LEU A 673 23.71 -20.86 -19.01
N ALA A 674 23.82 -21.76 -19.99
CA ALA A 674 23.33 -21.53 -21.34
C ALA A 674 21.81 -21.35 -21.38
N TYR A 675 21.07 -22.17 -20.62
CA TYR A 675 19.62 -22.04 -20.50
C TYR A 675 19.19 -20.72 -19.85
N VAL A 676 19.89 -20.31 -18.78
CA VAL A 676 19.66 -19.01 -18.12
C VAL A 676 19.86 -17.86 -19.12
N GLU A 677 20.93 -17.87 -19.91
CA GLU A 677 21.17 -16.86 -20.95
C GLU A 677 20.04 -16.81 -21.99
N ALA A 678 19.59 -17.98 -22.48
CA ALA A 678 18.48 -18.07 -23.42
C ALA A 678 17.15 -17.57 -22.83
N CYS A 679 16.90 -17.83 -21.55
CA CYS A 679 15.72 -17.35 -20.84
C CYS A 679 15.71 -15.82 -20.71
N LEU A 680 16.86 -15.22 -20.37
CA LEU A 680 17.02 -13.75 -20.33
C LEU A 680 16.74 -13.14 -21.71
N GLN A 681 17.28 -13.72 -22.78
CA GLN A 681 17.05 -13.26 -24.15
C GLN A 681 15.57 -13.33 -24.53
N ARG A 682 14.91 -14.47 -24.30
CA ARG A 682 13.48 -14.66 -24.60
C ARG A 682 12.60 -13.64 -23.87
N THR A 683 12.89 -13.38 -22.60
CA THR A 683 12.17 -12.39 -21.79
C THR A 683 12.29 -10.99 -22.41
N VAL A 684 13.50 -10.62 -22.84
CA VAL A 684 13.76 -9.35 -23.51
C VAL A 684 13.01 -9.25 -24.84
N ASP A 685 12.98 -10.32 -25.64
CA ASP A 685 12.26 -10.34 -26.92
C ASP A 685 10.76 -10.06 -26.73
N HIS A 686 10.13 -10.62 -25.70
CA HIS A 686 8.73 -10.35 -25.37
C HIS A 686 8.48 -8.91 -24.89
N ILE A 687 9.38 -8.35 -24.07
CA ILE A 687 9.30 -6.95 -23.65
C ILE A 687 9.36 -6.02 -24.88
N LEU A 688 10.26 -6.30 -25.82
CA LEU A 688 10.42 -5.49 -27.04
C LEU A 688 9.29 -5.69 -28.04
N ALA A 689 8.65 -6.86 -28.06
CA ALA A 689 7.44 -7.12 -28.82
C ALA A 689 6.21 -6.34 -28.30
N GLY A 690 6.28 -5.87 -27.04
CA GLY A 690 5.22 -5.14 -26.38
C GLY A 690 4.15 -6.03 -25.73
N ASP A 691 4.55 -7.24 -25.36
CA ASP A 691 3.70 -8.20 -24.68
C ASP A 691 3.49 -7.80 -23.21
N ILE A 692 2.23 -7.52 -22.83
CA ILE A 692 1.85 -7.14 -21.47
C ILE A 692 0.59 -7.87 -20.96
N PRO A 693 0.45 -9.19 -21.17
CA PRO A 693 -0.71 -9.90 -20.64
C PRO A 693 -0.78 -9.78 -19.11
N LEU A 694 -2.01 -9.67 -18.58
CA LEU A 694 -2.27 -9.68 -17.14
C LEU A 694 -2.46 -11.13 -16.68
N ASN A 695 -1.34 -11.79 -16.42
CA ASN A 695 -1.27 -13.21 -16.07
C ASN A 695 -0.46 -13.35 -14.78
N PRO A 696 -1.01 -12.94 -13.63
CA PRO A 696 -0.28 -13.02 -12.37
C PRO A 696 -0.01 -14.47 -12.01
N MET A 697 1.20 -14.74 -11.55
CA MET A 697 1.55 -16.05 -11.01
C MET A 697 0.87 -16.33 -9.67
N GLU A 698 0.43 -17.57 -9.47
CA GLU A 698 -0.21 -18.02 -8.24
C GLU A 698 0.77 -17.99 -7.06
N LYS A 699 0.26 -17.67 -5.86
CA LYS A 699 1.03 -17.70 -4.60
C LYS A 699 2.28 -16.80 -4.60
N GLU A 700 2.28 -15.73 -5.40
CA GLU A 700 3.26 -14.64 -5.30
C GLU A 700 2.66 -13.47 -4.48
N PRO A 701 3.07 -13.26 -3.22
CA PRO A 701 2.39 -12.35 -2.30
C PRO A 701 2.56 -10.85 -2.60
N TYR A 702 3.41 -10.47 -3.57
CA TYR A 702 3.80 -9.07 -3.79
C TYR A 702 3.85 -8.66 -5.26
N LEU A 703 3.07 -9.32 -6.13
CA LEU A 703 2.97 -8.90 -7.53
C LEU A 703 2.30 -7.53 -7.63
N PRO A 704 2.93 -6.51 -8.24
CA PRO A 704 2.36 -5.17 -8.34
C PRO A 704 0.92 -5.14 -8.87
N SER A 705 0.57 -5.96 -9.85
CA SER A 705 -0.79 -6.01 -10.42
C SER A 705 -1.87 -6.54 -9.47
N THR A 706 -1.52 -7.40 -8.51
CA THR A 706 -2.49 -8.01 -7.57
C THR A 706 -2.44 -7.37 -6.18
N THR A 707 -1.42 -6.55 -5.92
CA THR A 707 -1.19 -5.88 -4.63
C THR A 707 -1.19 -4.36 -4.79
N LEU A 708 -0.01 -3.76 -4.97
CA LEU A 708 0.25 -2.30 -4.95
C LEU A 708 -0.63 -1.53 -5.95
N TYR A 709 -0.81 -2.09 -7.14
CA TYR A 709 -1.51 -1.49 -8.27
C TYR A 709 -2.77 -2.26 -8.64
N LYS A 710 -3.38 -2.96 -7.70
CA LYS A 710 -4.65 -3.69 -7.90
C LYS A 710 -5.76 -2.76 -8.44
N SER A 711 -5.80 -1.50 -8.01
CA SER A 711 -6.77 -0.51 -8.50
C SER A 711 -6.58 -0.15 -9.98
N VAL A 712 -5.36 -0.30 -10.50
CA VAL A 712 -5.01 -0.08 -11.90
C VAL A 712 -5.25 -1.35 -12.72
N ALA A 713 -4.73 -2.49 -12.26
CA ALA A 713 -4.85 -3.76 -12.96
C ALA A 713 -6.27 -4.32 -12.96
N GLN A 714 -7.04 -4.05 -11.90
CA GLN A 714 -8.40 -4.54 -11.70
C GLN A 714 -8.53 -6.06 -11.92
N PHE A 715 -7.51 -6.82 -11.50
CA PHE A 715 -7.51 -8.28 -11.61
C PHE A 715 -8.61 -8.87 -10.71
N ASP A 716 -9.57 -9.55 -11.32
CA ASP A 716 -10.72 -10.15 -10.68
C ASP A 716 -10.96 -11.56 -11.24
N LEU A 717 -10.88 -12.57 -10.37
CA LEU A 717 -11.05 -13.98 -10.73
C LEU A 717 -12.50 -14.34 -11.06
N THR A 718 -13.45 -13.47 -10.73
CA THR A 718 -14.85 -13.66 -11.13
C THR A 718 -15.09 -13.25 -12.58
N GLU A 719 -14.16 -12.52 -13.20
CA GLU A 719 -14.24 -12.15 -14.62
C GLU A 719 -13.82 -13.33 -15.53
N PRO A 720 -14.64 -13.71 -16.54
CA PRO A 720 -14.29 -14.78 -17.46
C PRO A 720 -12.97 -14.55 -18.20
N GLY A 721 -12.08 -15.55 -18.21
CA GLY A 721 -10.78 -15.51 -18.90
C GLY A 721 -9.61 -15.01 -18.04
N LYS A 722 -9.87 -14.54 -16.81
CA LYS A 722 -8.82 -14.21 -15.83
C LYS A 722 -8.45 -15.46 -15.03
N HIS A 723 -7.17 -15.78 -14.96
CA HIS A 723 -6.64 -16.93 -14.22
C HIS A 723 -5.25 -16.61 -13.67
N TYR A 724 -4.83 -17.37 -12.66
CA TYR A 724 -3.44 -17.36 -12.23
C TYR A 724 -2.61 -18.32 -13.09
N VAL A 725 -1.32 -18.01 -13.23
CA VAL A 725 -0.33 -18.94 -13.81
C VAL A 725 0.27 -19.77 -12.68
N ASP A 726 0.23 -21.10 -12.81
CA ASP A 726 0.78 -21.99 -11.79
C ASP A 726 2.31 -22.01 -11.78
N LYS A 727 2.88 -22.18 -10.59
CA LYS A 727 4.31 -22.46 -10.42
C LYS A 727 4.61 -23.90 -10.79
N VAL A 728 5.56 -24.08 -11.69
CA VAL A 728 6.08 -25.41 -12.06
C VAL A 728 6.90 -25.94 -10.88
N LYS A 729 6.58 -27.15 -10.42
CA LYS A 729 7.41 -27.88 -9.45
C LYS A 729 8.30 -28.86 -10.20
N MET A 730 9.60 -28.68 -10.08
CA MET A 730 10.58 -29.49 -10.81
C MET A 730 11.82 -29.72 -9.95
N ASP A 731 12.28 -30.97 -9.90
CA ASP A 731 13.56 -31.30 -9.29
C ASP A 731 14.71 -31.16 -10.30
N LYS A 732 15.95 -31.25 -9.79
CA LYS A 732 17.17 -31.17 -10.62
C LYS A 732 17.13 -32.15 -11.80
N THR A 733 16.79 -33.40 -11.54
CA THR A 733 16.82 -34.47 -12.55
C THR A 733 15.83 -34.21 -13.67
N THR A 734 14.59 -33.87 -13.31
CA THR A 734 13.53 -33.54 -14.26
C THR A 734 13.89 -32.32 -15.10
N PHE A 735 14.51 -31.31 -14.48
CA PHE A 735 14.99 -30.12 -15.18
C PHE A 735 15.97 -30.45 -16.30
N PHE A 736 17.06 -31.14 -15.99
CA PHE A 736 18.06 -31.49 -17.00
C PHE A 736 17.52 -32.45 -18.07
N ASP A 737 16.59 -33.34 -17.72
CA ASP A 737 15.97 -34.22 -18.70
C ASP A 737 15.00 -33.49 -19.63
N GLN A 738 14.28 -32.46 -19.15
CA GLN A 738 13.49 -31.59 -20.01
C GLN A 738 14.36 -30.75 -20.96
N LEU A 739 15.50 -30.23 -20.46
CA LEU A 739 16.41 -29.48 -21.33
C LEU A 739 16.96 -30.34 -22.47
N LYS A 740 17.32 -31.61 -22.20
CA LYS A 740 17.78 -32.55 -23.24
C LYS A 740 16.72 -32.79 -24.31
N LYS A 741 15.44 -32.93 -23.92
CA LYS A 741 14.33 -33.15 -24.86
C LYS A 741 14.12 -31.97 -25.80
N GLN A 742 14.17 -30.75 -25.27
CA GLN A 742 14.07 -29.52 -26.07
C GLN A 742 15.20 -29.43 -27.12
N THR A 743 16.42 -29.80 -26.74
CA THR A 743 17.55 -29.80 -27.68
C THR A 743 17.39 -30.86 -28.79
N SER A 744 16.84 -32.04 -28.50
CA SER A 744 16.58 -33.07 -29.51
C SER A 744 15.43 -32.73 -30.46
N GLU A 745 14.38 -32.05 -29.99
CA GLU A 745 13.25 -31.61 -30.83
C GLU A 745 13.64 -30.45 -31.74
N GLU A 746 14.56 -29.57 -31.32
CA GLU A 746 15.12 -28.51 -32.17
C GLU A 746 16.07 -29.05 -33.26
N GLU A 747 16.75 -30.19 -33.03
CA GLU A 747 17.62 -30.83 -34.03
C GLU A 747 16.87 -31.66 -35.09
N GLU A 748 15.66 -32.17 -34.79
CA GLU A 748 14.81 -32.90 -35.76
C GLU A 748 13.87 -31.99 -36.59
N GLY A 749 13.73 -30.71 -36.21
CA GLY A 749 12.75 -29.77 -36.76
C GLY A 749 13.16 -28.91 -37.97
N ASP A 750 14.36 -29.07 -38.55
CA ASP A 750 14.88 -28.21 -39.63
C ASP A 750 14.30 -28.49 -41.04
N THR A 751 13.08 -29.03 -41.12
CA THR A 751 12.26 -28.98 -42.35
C THR A 751 10.84 -28.51 -42.05
N SER A 752 10.65 -27.19 -42.20
CA SER A 752 9.38 -26.50 -42.50
C SER A 752 8.16 -26.80 -41.61
N VAL A 753 7.96 -26.04 -40.52
CA VAL A 753 6.63 -25.64 -40.03
C VAL A 753 6.71 -24.28 -39.31
N GLU A 754 5.74 -23.41 -39.59
CA GLU A 754 5.51 -22.10 -38.94
C GLU A 754 5.53 -22.17 -37.41
N ARG A 755 6.23 -21.20 -36.79
CA ARG A 755 6.24 -20.96 -35.34
C ARG A 755 4.81 -20.68 -34.84
N LYS A 756 4.18 -21.65 -34.19
CA LYS A 756 3.07 -21.40 -33.26
C LYS A 756 3.62 -21.13 -31.85
N PRO A 757 3.04 -20.20 -31.09
CA PRO A 757 3.40 -19.99 -29.69
C PRO A 757 3.05 -21.25 -28.88
N ASN A 758 3.90 -21.62 -27.94
CA ASN A 758 3.60 -22.64 -26.94
C ASN A 758 2.36 -22.23 -26.14
N GLU A 759 1.21 -22.81 -26.49
CA GLU A 759 0.08 -22.95 -25.60
C GLU A 759 0.52 -23.88 -24.46
N LEU A 760 0.71 -23.32 -23.27
CA LEU A 760 0.69 -24.08 -22.04
C LEU A 760 -0.68 -24.78 -21.99
N THR A 761 -0.65 -26.10 -22.11
CA THR A 761 -1.81 -26.99 -22.06
C THR A 761 -2.70 -26.67 -20.87
N THR A 762 -3.89 -26.13 -21.16
CA THR A 762 -5.04 -26.15 -20.28
C THR A 762 -5.55 -27.59 -20.20
N ASN A 763 -5.24 -28.31 -19.13
CA ASN A 763 -6.00 -29.50 -18.74
C ASN A 763 -7.13 -29.05 -17.82
N GLU A 764 -8.35 -29.16 -18.35
CA GLU A 764 -9.71 -29.14 -17.76
C GLU A 764 -10.02 -28.26 -16.55
#